data_AF-G8QU94-F1
#
_entry.id   AF-G8QU94-F1
#
_cell.length_a   1.000
_cell.length_b   1.000
_cell.length_c   1.000
_cell.angle_alpha   90.00
_cell.angle_beta   90.00
_cell.angle_gamma   90.00
#
_symmetry.space_group_name_H-M   'P 1'
#
loop_
_entity.id
_entity.type
_entity.pdbx_description
1 polymer ?
#
loop_
_entity_poly.entity_id
_entity_poly.type
_entity_poly.pdbx_seq_one_letter_code
_entity_poly.pdbx_strand_id
1 'polypeptide(L)'
;MKRVLIHNELYADSVFLMLLSRDLKKNIGVVSASVIMGTPSNLALLKEQGFLESELVAAKSDDLVIAVDCKDEKTLETVIADAEDFLMGKIAEGEGAIPYEHPATLAEALSVQKTTNLAIISVPGQYAAYEARMALKKGLHVMLFSNNVSIEDEIELKRLGQKKGLLVMGPDCGTAIIGGAGLCFANRVAKGPIGIVAASGTGVQEVSCLLDRFGTGVSQAIGTGGRDLQSQIGGMSMLMGIAALERDPQTKVIVIISKPPNNAIACKVVSALEKGGKPSVVHFLGADLRGFDHSPSISWADNLEDTARLAANLVHVPISTAERAENWPFDMDWESIDVLVKREIAHMDTNQRNLRGYYTGGTLADEALMALSDLNGGVWSNNQTDPAFVLNNPYHSVAHSIIDLGDEIFTVGKPHPMIDPISRTDRIESEMNDPTIAVMLFDCILGDGSHADPATVLSGAIAKAKQAAKDRGGYLSAIVSVTGTDKDFQNRTEQIAILEKQKAIVMPSNYQAVRLAKRILLREFGPKTLHVQTCSHRLSSRSFPSEIESPELDTYAILSLFTQGLHVVNLGLEAFSKNLNACQVPSIQVSWNPPGRGNMRSFEALTRIEKQESLDRDAANAEAVGRIIDSLPMLQGIGRAGDVVPGMRKNLVLHAGPPLTWDCMCGPMRGAVIGALLYEKLANTPEEAAKLAASGKIDFEPCHEHKAVGPMAGVMTESMPVWMIQNKTYGNLAYATLNEGLGKVLRYGAYSQEVLENLRWMETTLAPVLHKALKRHGPIDVRNLVANALMMGDECHNRNKAATSLFIRELAPALVLLGEDPQLLAKVFEKIDSNDHFFLNISMAAAKCAMDAASSVEASTLVTAMARNGTEFSIQISSLGERWFTGPSSAVEGLYLPGFAASDAALDIGDSAIMETLGLGAFAMACAPAIVKFVGGRSLDALAYTKQMYRITISENAAFRIPSLDFRGNPTGIDAMKVVETGILPVIDTGIAHKEPGIGMVGAGMVKPPMNCFVKAVLAYADRYCTN
;
A
#
# COMPACT_ATOMS: atom_id res chain seq x y z
N MET A 1 10.47 -34.26 7.31
CA MET A 1 11.77 -33.58 7.12
C MET A 1 11.45 -32.14 6.87
N LYS A 2 11.96 -31.26 7.73
CA LYS A 2 11.58 -29.85 7.77
C LYS A 2 12.70 -28.99 7.20
N ARG A 3 12.34 -27.97 6.43
CA ARG A 3 13.27 -26.93 5.96
C ARG A 3 12.57 -25.57 5.95
N VAL A 4 13.32 -24.55 6.32
CA VAL A 4 12.93 -23.13 6.24
C VAL A 4 13.85 -22.42 5.25
N LEU A 5 13.28 -21.63 4.36
CA LEU A 5 13.97 -20.69 3.47
C LEU A 5 13.45 -19.28 3.75
N ILE A 6 14.36 -18.31 3.76
CA ILE A 6 14.05 -16.90 4.00
C ILE A 6 14.51 -16.11 2.78
N HIS A 7 13.58 -15.43 2.12
CA HIS A 7 13.86 -14.47 1.07
C HIS A 7 13.77 -13.07 1.65
N ASN A 8 14.90 -12.38 1.67
CA ASN A 8 14.99 -11.04 2.26
C ASN A 8 14.31 -10.00 1.38
N GLU A 9 13.59 -9.06 1.99
CA GLU A 9 12.97 -7.91 1.32
C GLU A 9 11.96 -8.25 0.19
N LEU A 10 11.47 -9.49 0.16
CA LEU A 10 10.50 -9.97 -0.83
C LEU A 10 9.09 -9.95 -0.23
N TYR A 11 8.28 -8.96 -0.60
CA TYR A 11 6.88 -8.89 -0.18
C TYR A 11 5.94 -9.54 -1.21
N ALA A 12 4.99 -10.33 -0.72
CA ALA A 12 3.89 -10.85 -1.52
C ALA A 12 2.57 -10.80 -0.73
N ASP A 13 1.47 -10.60 -1.47
CA ASP A 13 0.12 -10.56 -0.90
C ASP A 13 -0.19 -11.85 -0.10
N SER A 14 -0.80 -11.68 1.07
CA SER A 14 -1.03 -12.79 2.00
C SER A 14 -1.99 -13.85 1.43
N VAL A 15 -2.97 -13.46 0.61
CA VAL A 15 -3.88 -14.43 -0.05
C VAL A 15 -3.14 -15.20 -1.12
N PHE A 16 -2.30 -14.54 -1.93
CA PHE A 16 -1.41 -15.24 -2.87
C PHE A 16 -0.52 -16.26 -2.14
N LEU A 17 0.13 -15.83 -1.05
CA LEU A 17 1.01 -16.70 -0.26
C LEU A 17 0.26 -17.88 0.36
N MET A 18 -0.97 -17.65 0.83
CA MET A 18 -1.85 -18.70 1.36
C MET A 18 -2.29 -19.68 0.28
N LEU A 19 -2.64 -19.20 -0.93
CA LEU A 19 -2.99 -20.05 -2.08
C LEU A 19 -1.79 -20.87 -2.53
N LEU A 20 -0.59 -20.28 -2.57
CA LEU A 20 0.66 -20.97 -2.87
C LEU A 20 0.96 -22.04 -1.81
N SER A 21 0.90 -21.69 -0.52
CA SER A 21 1.05 -22.64 0.60
C SER A 21 0.15 -23.87 0.42
N ARG A 22 -1.10 -23.64 0.01
CA ARG A 22 -2.09 -24.69 -0.25
C ARG A 22 -1.71 -25.53 -1.47
N ASP A 23 -1.35 -24.91 -2.58
CA ASP A 23 -1.03 -25.65 -3.81
C ASP A 23 0.23 -26.51 -3.61
N LEU A 24 1.21 -26.03 -2.86
CA LEU A 24 2.36 -26.83 -2.42
C LEU A 24 1.94 -28.01 -1.53
N LYS A 25 0.96 -27.82 -0.64
CA LYS A 25 0.43 -28.88 0.24
C LYS A 25 -0.30 -30.00 -0.52
N LYS A 26 -0.78 -29.76 -1.75
CA LYS A 26 -1.45 -30.79 -2.57
C LYS A 26 -0.48 -31.86 -3.08
N ASN A 27 0.82 -31.61 -3.07
CA ASN A 27 1.83 -32.54 -3.55
C ASN A 27 1.90 -33.82 -2.69
N ILE A 28 1.98 -34.97 -3.37
CA ILE A 28 2.07 -36.29 -2.72
C ILE A 28 3.37 -36.34 -1.90
N GLY A 29 3.25 -36.56 -0.59
CA GLY A 29 4.40 -36.68 0.32
C GLY A 29 4.68 -35.45 1.16
N VAL A 30 3.96 -34.34 0.96
CA VAL A 30 4.01 -33.15 1.83
C VAL A 30 3.12 -33.36 3.05
N VAL A 31 3.68 -33.09 4.24
CA VAL A 31 2.97 -33.12 5.54
C VAL A 31 2.43 -31.73 5.86
N SER A 32 3.25 -30.69 5.69
CA SER A 32 2.85 -29.28 5.76
C SER A 32 3.69 -28.42 4.82
N ALA A 33 3.11 -27.34 4.32
CA ALA A 33 3.81 -26.32 3.56
C ALA A 33 3.18 -24.95 3.88
N SER A 34 4.01 -23.99 4.24
CA SER A 34 3.63 -22.64 4.63
C SER A 34 4.56 -21.65 3.94
N VAL A 35 3.99 -20.77 3.12
CA VAL A 35 4.65 -19.60 2.54
C VAL A 35 3.98 -18.39 3.17
N ILE A 36 4.71 -17.64 3.98
CA ILE A 36 4.15 -16.56 4.81
C ILE A 36 5.16 -15.41 4.94
N MET A 37 4.70 -14.22 5.33
CA MET A 37 5.60 -13.14 5.73
C MET A 37 6.18 -13.41 7.13
N GLY A 38 7.43 -13.01 7.39
CA GLY A 38 8.17 -13.18 8.65
C GLY A 38 7.68 -12.30 9.82
N THR A 39 6.37 -12.03 9.90
CA THR A 39 5.77 -11.27 11.00
C THR A 39 5.83 -12.06 12.30
N PRO A 40 5.85 -11.40 13.48
CA PRO A 40 5.93 -12.10 14.76
C PRO A 40 4.84 -13.16 14.98
N SER A 41 3.60 -12.89 14.53
CA SER A 41 2.49 -13.85 14.64
C SER A 41 2.69 -15.09 13.76
N ASN A 42 3.18 -14.89 12.54
CA ASN A 42 3.43 -15.95 11.58
C ASN A 42 4.58 -16.85 12.02
N LEU A 43 5.65 -16.23 12.55
CA LEU A 43 6.78 -16.98 13.11
C LEU A 43 6.35 -17.78 14.35
N ALA A 44 5.43 -17.26 15.18
CA ALA A 44 4.87 -18.02 16.30
C ALA A 44 4.08 -19.26 15.81
N LEU A 45 3.28 -19.12 14.76
CA LEU A 45 2.53 -20.22 14.16
C LEU A 45 3.45 -21.33 13.62
N LEU A 46 4.56 -20.97 12.97
CA LEU A 46 5.56 -21.94 12.51
C LEU A 46 6.26 -22.67 13.66
N LYS A 47 6.49 -21.99 14.79
CA LYS A 47 7.03 -22.64 16.00
C LYS A 47 6.07 -23.69 16.54
N GLU A 48 4.77 -23.39 16.58
CA GLU A 48 3.74 -24.36 17.00
C GLU A 48 3.66 -25.58 16.06
N GLN A 49 3.92 -25.38 14.77
CA GLN A 49 4.06 -26.46 13.77
C GLN A 49 5.38 -27.25 13.90
N GLY A 50 6.23 -26.89 14.86
CA GLY A 50 7.46 -27.59 15.22
C GLY A 50 8.64 -27.32 14.28
N PHE A 51 8.69 -26.15 13.63
CA PHE A 51 9.91 -25.66 12.96
C PHE A 51 10.90 -25.09 13.99
N LEU A 52 12.20 -25.17 13.71
CA LEU A 52 13.25 -24.80 14.67
C LEU A 52 13.34 -23.28 14.86
N GLU A 53 13.38 -22.84 16.11
CA GLU A 53 13.47 -21.42 16.46
C GLU A 53 14.74 -20.75 15.91
N SER A 54 15.87 -21.47 15.89
CA SER A 54 17.14 -20.98 15.34
C SER A 54 17.08 -20.65 13.84
N GLU A 55 16.19 -21.30 13.09
CA GLU A 55 15.99 -21.06 11.65
C GLU A 55 15.03 -19.89 11.39
N LEU A 56 14.17 -19.57 12.36
CA LEU A 56 13.14 -18.53 12.24
C LEU A 56 13.59 -17.16 12.76
N VAL A 57 14.56 -17.10 13.69
CA VAL A 57 15.06 -15.85 14.31
C VAL A 57 15.75 -14.91 13.30
N ALA A 58 16.23 -15.45 12.17
CA ALA A 58 16.83 -14.65 11.11
C ALA A 58 15.80 -13.86 10.28
N ALA A 59 14.52 -14.26 10.29
CA ALA A 59 13.48 -13.63 9.50
C ALA A 59 12.98 -12.34 10.15
N LYS A 60 12.94 -11.27 9.35
CA LYS A 60 12.30 -9.99 9.68
C LYS A 60 10.87 -9.96 9.12
N SER A 61 10.10 -8.95 9.54
CA SER A 61 8.68 -8.83 9.16
C SER A 61 8.44 -8.60 7.67
N ASP A 62 9.46 -8.13 6.96
CA ASP A 62 9.51 -7.88 5.52
C ASP A 62 10.07 -9.05 4.70
N ASP A 63 10.52 -10.11 5.36
CA ASP A 63 11.05 -11.29 4.68
C ASP A 63 9.93 -12.30 4.39
N LEU A 64 10.03 -12.98 3.26
CA LEU A 64 9.16 -14.10 2.91
C LEU A 64 9.78 -15.41 3.41
N VAL A 65 8.99 -16.18 4.14
CA VAL A 65 9.40 -17.43 4.78
C VAL A 65 8.67 -18.59 4.11
N ILE A 66 9.44 -19.54 3.55
CA ILE A 66 8.95 -20.81 3.02
C ILE A 66 9.33 -21.90 4.03
N ALA A 67 8.35 -22.52 4.66
CA ALA A 67 8.52 -23.58 5.65
C ALA A 67 7.78 -24.84 5.19
N VAL A 68 8.53 -25.91 4.91
CA VAL A 68 7.99 -27.16 4.34
C VAL A 68 8.39 -28.36 5.20
N ASP A 69 7.43 -29.26 5.46
CA ASP A 69 7.64 -30.57 6.07
C ASP A 69 7.19 -31.68 5.10
N CYS A 70 8.10 -32.58 4.73
CA CYS A 70 7.85 -33.69 3.77
C CYS A 70 8.26 -35.06 4.33
N LYS A 71 7.76 -36.13 3.73
CA LYS A 71 8.11 -37.52 4.11
C LYS A 71 9.53 -37.93 3.73
N ASP A 72 10.11 -37.32 2.70
CA ASP A 72 11.43 -37.66 2.15
C ASP A 72 12.11 -36.44 1.48
N GLU A 73 13.42 -36.55 1.22
CA GLU A 73 14.28 -35.45 0.74
C GLU A 73 13.93 -35.02 -0.68
N LYS A 74 13.61 -36.00 -1.54
CA LYS A 74 13.33 -35.77 -2.95
C LYS A 74 12.04 -34.96 -3.13
N THR A 75 11.02 -35.29 -2.34
CA THR A 75 9.78 -34.51 -2.28
C THR A 75 10.05 -33.09 -1.74
N LEU A 76 10.91 -32.95 -0.73
CA LEU A 76 11.28 -31.64 -0.17
C LEU A 76 11.96 -30.74 -1.20
N GLU A 77 12.95 -31.24 -1.95
CA GLU A 77 13.65 -30.49 -3.00
C GLU A 77 12.69 -30.07 -4.13
N THR A 78 11.80 -30.96 -4.54
CA THR A 78 10.83 -30.68 -5.61
C THR A 78 9.84 -29.58 -5.19
N VAL A 79 9.30 -29.67 -3.97
CA VAL A 79 8.31 -28.70 -3.46
C VAL A 79 8.94 -27.33 -3.22
N ILE A 80 10.20 -27.28 -2.79
CA ILE A 80 10.94 -26.03 -2.67
C ILE A 80 11.19 -25.43 -4.05
N ALA A 81 11.64 -26.22 -5.03
CA ALA A 81 11.85 -25.74 -6.39
C ALA A 81 10.55 -25.23 -7.01
N ASP A 82 9.42 -25.92 -6.81
CA ASP A 82 8.10 -25.45 -7.26
C ASP A 82 7.74 -24.11 -6.58
N ALA A 83 7.95 -23.99 -5.27
CA ALA A 83 7.68 -22.75 -4.53
C ALA A 83 8.54 -21.59 -5.04
N GLU A 84 9.84 -21.84 -5.26
CA GLU A 84 10.77 -20.88 -5.84
C GLU A 84 10.39 -20.54 -7.28
N ASP A 85 10.01 -21.49 -8.14
CA ASP A 85 9.58 -21.23 -9.52
C ASP A 85 8.27 -20.42 -9.57
N PHE A 86 7.32 -20.66 -8.66
CA PHE A 86 6.10 -19.84 -8.56
C PHE A 86 6.40 -18.41 -8.07
N LEU A 87 7.32 -18.26 -7.11
CA LEU A 87 7.76 -16.96 -6.61
C LEU A 87 8.59 -16.22 -7.67
N MET A 88 9.51 -16.93 -8.32
CA MET A 88 10.41 -16.42 -9.36
C MET A 88 9.69 -16.20 -10.68
N GLY A 89 8.62 -16.91 -11.00
CA GLY A 89 7.73 -16.59 -12.12
C GLY A 89 7.09 -15.21 -11.92
N LYS A 90 6.69 -14.89 -10.69
CA LYS A 90 6.17 -13.57 -10.29
C LYS A 90 7.26 -12.50 -10.23
N ILE A 91 8.48 -12.87 -9.83
CA ILE A 91 9.65 -11.97 -9.81
C ILE A 91 10.20 -11.76 -11.22
N ALA A 92 10.14 -12.72 -12.15
CA ALA A 92 10.59 -12.60 -13.53
C ALA A 92 9.65 -11.68 -14.35
N GLU A 93 8.36 -11.66 -14.01
CA GLU A 93 7.44 -10.58 -14.42
C GLU A 93 7.83 -9.20 -13.82
N GLY A 94 8.59 -9.16 -12.73
CA GLY A 94 9.05 -7.95 -12.03
C GLY A 94 10.52 -7.51 -12.27
N GLU A 95 11.44 -8.41 -12.64
CA GLU A 95 12.89 -8.15 -12.73
C GLU A 95 13.45 -8.43 -14.14
N GLY A 96 12.73 -9.17 -15.00
CA GLY A 96 13.23 -9.60 -16.32
C GLY A 96 12.57 -8.96 -17.53
N ALA A 97 11.40 -8.32 -17.38
CA ALA A 97 10.65 -7.75 -18.48
C ALA A 97 10.12 -6.36 -18.09
N ILE A 98 10.09 -5.43 -19.04
CA ILE A 98 9.15 -4.32 -18.96
C ILE A 98 7.76 -4.96 -19.16
N PRO A 99 6.89 -4.90 -18.15
CA PRO A 99 5.60 -4.30 -18.38
C PRO A 99 5.26 -3.30 -17.27
N TYR A 100 5.15 -2.05 -17.68
CA TYR A 100 4.58 -0.95 -16.92
C TYR A 100 3.04 -1.13 -16.82
N GLU A 101 2.55 -2.31 -16.40
CA GLU A 101 1.12 -2.64 -16.53
C GLU A 101 0.25 -2.09 -15.39
N HIS A 102 0.80 -1.94 -14.17
CA HIS A 102 0.05 -1.46 -13.02
C HIS A 102 0.80 -0.36 -12.22
N PRO A 103 0.10 0.72 -11.82
CA PRO A 103 0.65 1.74 -10.92
C PRO A 103 1.01 1.12 -9.56
N ALA A 104 2.11 1.58 -8.95
CA ALA A 104 2.56 1.08 -7.65
C ALA A 104 1.93 1.82 -6.46
N THR A 105 1.35 2.99 -6.71
CA THR A 105 0.76 3.84 -5.66
C THR A 105 -0.61 4.38 -6.10
N LEU A 106 -1.43 4.78 -5.13
CA LEU A 106 -2.69 5.47 -5.40
C LEU A 106 -2.47 6.75 -6.23
N ALA A 107 -1.41 7.52 -5.94
CA ALA A 107 -1.11 8.73 -6.70
C ALA A 107 -0.80 8.46 -8.17
N GLU A 108 -0.06 7.39 -8.46
CA GLU A 108 0.22 6.96 -9.83
C GLU A 108 -1.04 6.44 -10.53
N ALA A 109 -1.91 5.71 -9.83
CA ALA A 109 -3.17 5.26 -10.40
C ALA A 109 -4.08 6.43 -10.82
N LEU A 110 -4.14 7.49 -10.00
CA LEU A 110 -4.93 8.69 -10.31
C LEU A 110 -4.31 9.55 -11.42
N SER A 111 -2.99 9.48 -11.64
CA SER A 111 -2.37 10.18 -12.77
C SER A 111 -2.71 9.51 -14.10
N VAL A 112 -2.86 8.18 -14.09
CA VAL A 112 -3.30 7.38 -15.24
C VAL A 112 -4.81 7.51 -15.48
N GLN A 113 -5.64 7.38 -14.45
CA GLN A 113 -7.11 7.50 -14.53
C GLN A 113 -7.63 8.66 -13.68
N LYS A 114 -7.67 9.85 -14.28
CA LYS A 114 -8.12 11.08 -13.63
C LYS A 114 -9.62 11.10 -13.29
N THR A 115 -10.41 10.19 -13.89
CA THR A 115 -11.86 10.05 -13.65
C THR A 115 -12.20 9.15 -12.47
N THR A 116 -11.21 8.55 -11.80
CA THR A 116 -11.40 7.68 -10.64
C THR A 116 -12.23 8.36 -9.57
N ASN A 117 -13.27 7.67 -9.09
CA ASN A 117 -14.20 8.19 -8.08
C ASN A 117 -14.39 7.25 -6.88
N LEU A 118 -13.93 5.99 -6.94
CA LEU A 118 -14.04 5.02 -5.86
C LEU A 118 -12.71 4.27 -5.64
N ALA A 119 -12.29 4.16 -4.39
CA ALA A 119 -11.23 3.26 -3.96
C ALA A 119 -11.81 2.01 -3.29
N ILE A 120 -11.45 0.83 -3.79
CA ILE A 120 -11.72 -0.46 -3.12
C ILE A 120 -10.44 -0.88 -2.41
N ILE A 121 -10.52 -1.10 -1.11
CA ILE A 121 -9.39 -1.38 -0.24
C ILE A 121 -9.61 -2.70 0.49
N SER A 122 -8.78 -3.68 0.16
CA SER A 122 -8.78 -5.03 0.73
C SER A 122 -7.37 -5.46 1.18
N VAL A 123 -6.55 -4.51 1.62
CA VAL A 123 -5.20 -4.73 2.18
C VAL A 123 -5.31 -5.17 3.66
N PRO A 124 -4.23 -5.64 4.33
CA PRO A 124 -4.30 -6.00 5.75
C PRO A 124 -4.80 -4.84 6.63
N GLY A 125 -5.67 -5.15 7.60
CA GLY A 125 -6.43 -4.17 8.39
C GLY A 125 -5.61 -3.06 9.03
N GLN A 126 -4.42 -3.41 9.55
CA GLN A 126 -3.49 -2.45 10.17
C GLN A 126 -3.04 -1.33 9.22
N TYR A 127 -3.04 -1.56 7.90
CA TYR A 127 -2.68 -0.56 6.88
C TYR A 127 -3.92 0.04 6.20
N ALA A 128 -5.07 -0.62 6.28
CA ALA A 128 -6.25 -0.27 5.48
C ALA A 128 -6.81 1.11 5.83
N ALA A 129 -6.73 1.52 7.10
CA ALA A 129 -7.16 2.86 7.52
C ALA A 129 -6.28 3.98 6.95
N TYR A 130 -4.98 3.74 6.79
CA TYR A 130 -4.04 4.69 6.19
C TYR A 130 -4.41 4.93 4.72
N GLU A 131 -4.58 3.86 3.95
CA GLU A 131 -4.98 3.94 2.54
C GLU A 131 -6.35 4.58 2.34
N ALA A 132 -7.33 4.26 3.20
CA ALA A 132 -8.67 4.84 3.15
C ALA A 132 -8.63 6.36 3.38
N ARG A 133 -7.80 6.82 4.32
CA ARG A 133 -7.59 8.25 4.59
C ARG A 133 -7.00 8.96 3.38
N MET A 134 -5.98 8.36 2.75
CA MET A 134 -5.34 8.89 1.55
C MET A 134 -6.34 9.02 0.38
N ALA A 135 -7.18 8.00 0.17
CA ALA A 135 -8.25 8.03 -0.82
C ALA A 135 -9.28 9.14 -0.56
N LEU A 136 -9.75 9.28 0.68
CA LEU A 136 -10.69 10.34 1.07
C LEU A 136 -10.10 11.74 0.91
N LYS A 137 -8.82 11.94 1.28
CA LYS A 137 -8.14 13.23 1.06
C LYS A 137 -8.08 13.61 -0.41
N LYS A 138 -7.87 12.62 -1.29
CA LYS A 138 -7.89 12.77 -2.75
C LYS A 138 -9.29 12.85 -3.36
N GLY A 139 -10.36 12.88 -2.55
CA GLY A 139 -11.72 13.10 -3.01
C GLY A 139 -12.45 11.84 -3.50
N LEU A 140 -11.96 10.64 -3.15
CA LEU A 140 -12.56 9.38 -3.57
C LEU A 140 -13.55 8.85 -2.54
N HIS A 141 -14.65 8.26 -3.01
CA HIS A 141 -15.44 7.35 -2.18
C HIS A 141 -14.59 6.14 -1.78
N VAL A 142 -14.90 5.49 -0.67
CA VAL A 142 -14.15 4.33 -0.19
C VAL A 142 -15.08 3.16 0.07
N MET A 143 -14.73 2.00 -0.49
CA MET A 143 -15.19 0.70 -0.03
C MET A 143 -14.04 -0.01 0.68
N LEU A 144 -14.15 -0.08 2.01
CA LEU A 144 -13.18 -0.69 2.89
C LEU A 144 -13.65 -2.13 3.18
N PHE A 145 -13.24 -3.03 2.31
CA PHE A 145 -13.46 -4.47 2.46
C PHE A 145 -12.65 -5.02 3.64
N SER A 146 -11.45 -4.49 3.85
CA SER A 146 -10.56 -4.90 4.93
C SER A 146 -11.27 -4.88 6.30
N ASN A 147 -11.09 -5.97 7.03
CA ASN A 147 -11.43 -6.05 8.44
C ASN A 147 -10.20 -5.72 9.31
N ASN A 148 -10.26 -5.90 10.64
CA ASN A 148 -9.18 -5.56 11.60
C ASN A 148 -8.76 -4.09 11.59
N VAL A 149 -9.72 -3.20 11.37
CA VAL A 149 -9.56 -1.75 11.51
C VAL A 149 -10.13 -1.33 12.87
N SER A 150 -9.41 -0.45 13.59
CA SER A 150 -9.83 0.03 14.92
C SER A 150 -11.16 0.79 14.84
N ILE A 151 -11.91 0.83 15.95
CA ILE A 151 -13.16 1.61 16.05
C ILE A 151 -12.84 3.10 15.91
N GLU A 152 -11.72 3.54 16.47
CA GLU A 152 -11.23 4.91 16.41
C GLU A 152 -10.98 5.35 14.97
N ASP A 153 -10.28 4.53 14.18
CA ASP A 153 -10.02 4.81 12.76
C ASP A 153 -11.32 4.76 11.94
N GLU A 154 -12.23 3.82 12.21
CA GLU A 154 -13.53 3.78 11.53
C GLU A 154 -14.33 5.07 11.75
N ILE A 155 -14.41 5.54 13.00
CA ILE A 155 -15.08 6.80 13.34
C ILE A 155 -14.41 7.97 12.62
N GLU A 156 -13.08 8.02 12.63
CA GLU A 156 -12.31 9.08 11.98
C GLU A 156 -12.55 9.12 10.46
N LEU A 157 -12.50 7.97 9.80
CA LEU A 157 -12.72 7.83 8.36
C LEU A 157 -14.15 8.21 7.96
N LYS A 158 -15.16 7.73 8.69
CA LYS A 158 -16.57 8.06 8.41
C LYS A 158 -16.87 9.54 8.62
N ARG A 159 -16.30 10.16 9.65
CA ARG A 159 -16.39 11.62 9.85
C ARG A 159 -15.72 12.41 8.73
N LEU A 160 -14.54 11.98 8.29
CA LEU A 160 -13.84 12.61 7.16
C LEU A 160 -14.65 12.48 5.86
N GLY A 161 -15.24 11.30 5.60
CA GLY A 161 -16.15 11.07 4.49
C GLY A 161 -17.35 12.01 4.53
N GLN A 162 -18.06 12.06 5.66
CA GLN A 162 -19.21 12.95 5.86
C GLN A 162 -18.85 14.43 5.67
N LYS A 163 -17.72 14.89 6.23
CA LYS A 163 -17.21 16.27 6.06
C LYS A 163 -16.96 16.63 4.60
N LYS A 164 -16.58 15.65 3.76
CA LYS A 164 -16.29 15.82 2.33
C LYS A 164 -17.47 15.46 1.42
N GLY A 165 -18.62 15.06 1.97
CA GLY A 165 -19.77 14.56 1.18
C GLY A 165 -19.50 13.21 0.49
N LEU A 166 -18.49 12.47 0.95
CA LEU A 166 -18.06 11.18 0.40
C LEU A 166 -18.67 10.02 1.19
N LEU A 167 -18.85 8.91 0.50
CA LEU A 167 -19.38 7.66 1.06
C LEU A 167 -18.22 6.76 1.51
N VAL A 168 -18.28 6.29 2.76
CA VAL A 168 -17.34 5.33 3.34
C VAL A 168 -18.12 4.05 3.65
N MET A 169 -17.99 3.04 2.80
CA MET A 169 -18.61 1.73 2.94
C MET A 169 -17.62 0.82 3.67
N GLY A 170 -17.85 0.52 4.96
CA GLY A 170 -16.93 -0.28 5.77
C GLY A 170 -16.28 0.50 6.92
N PRO A 171 -15.31 -0.08 7.65
CA PRO A 171 -14.64 -1.37 7.45
C PRO A 171 -15.57 -2.59 7.45
N ASP A 172 -15.04 -3.74 7.02
CA ASP A 172 -15.80 -4.99 6.95
C ASP A 172 -17.07 -4.86 6.08
N CYS A 173 -16.93 -4.19 4.93
CA CYS A 173 -18.00 -4.08 3.95
C CYS A 173 -17.79 -5.08 2.82
N GLY A 174 -18.46 -6.23 2.91
CA GLY A 174 -18.34 -7.30 1.91
C GLY A 174 -19.08 -7.07 0.60
N THR A 175 -20.17 -6.29 0.60
CA THR A 175 -21.11 -6.23 -0.54
C THR A 175 -21.64 -4.82 -0.78
N ALA A 176 -21.62 -4.39 -2.05
CA ALA A 176 -22.38 -3.24 -2.53
C ALA A 176 -22.73 -3.42 -4.01
N ILE A 177 -23.78 -2.74 -4.48
CA ILE A 177 -24.20 -2.69 -5.88
C ILE A 177 -24.46 -1.22 -6.23
N ILE A 178 -23.56 -0.57 -6.96
CA ILE A 178 -23.65 0.87 -7.25
C ILE A 178 -23.70 1.08 -8.76
N GLY A 179 -24.69 1.82 -9.26
CA GLY A 179 -24.89 2.04 -10.69
C GLY A 179 -25.17 0.75 -11.48
N GLY A 180 -25.54 -0.33 -10.79
CA GLY A 180 -25.69 -1.69 -11.31
C GLY A 180 -24.40 -2.53 -11.34
N ALA A 181 -23.27 -2.00 -10.87
CA ALA A 181 -22.02 -2.73 -10.73
C ALA A 181 -21.93 -3.37 -9.33
N GLY A 182 -21.74 -4.68 -9.28
CA GLY A 182 -21.45 -5.39 -8.04
C GLY A 182 -20.01 -5.13 -7.57
N LEU A 183 -19.84 -4.86 -6.28
CA LEU A 183 -18.56 -4.58 -5.65
C LEU A 183 -18.21 -5.65 -4.61
N CYS A 184 -16.97 -6.13 -4.64
CA CYS A 184 -16.45 -7.22 -3.81
C CYS A 184 -17.30 -8.50 -3.95
N PHE A 185 -18.01 -8.94 -2.90
CA PHE A 185 -18.95 -10.05 -2.97
C PHE A 185 -20.35 -9.56 -3.35
N ALA A 186 -20.74 -9.68 -4.61
CA ALA A 186 -22.02 -9.16 -5.08
C ALA A 186 -22.62 -10.01 -6.20
N ASN A 187 -23.95 -9.96 -6.32
CA ASN A 187 -24.69 -10.71 -7.34
C ASN A 187 -25.12 -9.79 -8.49
N ARG A 188 -25.19 -10.36 -9.68
CA ARG A 188 -25.69 -9.68 -10.88
C ARG A 188 -27.21 -9.69 -10.87
N VAL A 189 -27.80 -8.58 -10.46
CA VAL A 189 -29.24 -8.39 -10.34
C VAL A 189 -29.74 -7.35 -11.35
N ALA A 190 -31.03 -7.36 -11.65
CA ALA A 190 -31.65 -6.34 -12.48
C ALA A 190 -31.56 -4.96 -11.83
N LYS A 191 -31.49 -3.92 -12.67
CA LYS A 191 -31.73 -2.54 -12.22
C LYS A 191 -33.22 -2.37 -11.94
N GLY A 192 -33.55 -1.70 -10.84
CA GLY A 192 -34.94 -1.47 -10.44
C GLY A 192 -35.11 -0.30 -9.48
N PRO A 193 -36.33 -0.07 -8.97
CA PRO A 193 -36.67 1.10 -8.18
C PRO A 193 -36.37 0.98 -6.67
N ILE A 194 -35.75 -0.10 -6.21
CA ILE A 194 -35.55 -0.38 -4.78
C ILE A 194 -34.11 -0.05 -4.39
N GLY A 195 -33.92 0.89 -3.46
CA GLY A 195 -32.61 1.20 -2.91
C GLY A 195 -32.39 0.48 -1.58
N ILE A 196 -31.25 -0.16 -1.39
CA ILE A 196 -30.91 -0.89 -0.16
C ILE A 196 -29.77 -0.16 0.56
N VAL A 197 -29.87 0.02 1.89
CA VAL A 197 -28.74 0.40 2.75
C VAL A 197 -28.64 -0.61 3.88
N ALA A 198 -27.47 -1.21 4.06
CA ALA A 198 -27.35 -2.33 4.97
C ALA A 198 -26.01 -2.42 5.69
N ALA A 199 -26.08 -2.74 6.98
CA ALA A 199 -24.93 -3.18 7.78
C ALA A 199 -24.84 -4.72 7.75
N SER A 200 -24.99 -5.31 6.56
CA SER A 200 -25.07 -6.75 6.34
C SER A 200 -24.72 -7.09 4.88
N GLY A 201 -23.62 -7.81 4.65
CA GLY A 201 -23.22 -8.20 3.30
C GLY A 201 -24.16 -9.22 2.67
N THR A 202 -24.26 -10.40 3.28
CA THR A 202 -25.09 -11.49 2.73
C THR A 202 -26.59 -11.24 2.85
N GLY A 203 -27.03 -10.33 3.73
CA GLY A 203 -28.41 -9.82 3.72
C GLY A 203 -28.71 -8.98 2.49
N VAL A 204 -27.77 -8.15 2.01
CA VAL A 204 -27.91 -7.46 0.72
C VAL A 204 -27.98 -8.46 -0.42
N GLN A 205 -27.11 -9.48 -0.44
CA GLN A 205 -27.11 -10.51 -1.47
C GLN A 205 -28.46 -11.26 -1.53
N GLU A 206 -28.95 -11.75 -0.40
CA GLU A 206 -30.22 -12.48 -0.34
C GLU A 206 -31.38 -11.61 -0.79
N VAL A 207 -31.56 -10.42 -0.21
CA VAL A 207 -32.69 -9.54 -0.56
C VAL A 207 -32.63 -9.12 -2.02
N SER A 208 -31.45 -8.73 -2.54
CA SER A 208 -31.32 -8.33 -3.95
C SER A 208 -31.57 -9.49 -4.93
N CYS A 209 -31.13 -10.71 -4.62
CA CYS A 209 -31.40 -11.89 -5.44
C CYS A 209 -32.88 -12.28 -5.42
N LEU A 210 -33.54 -12.17 -4.26
CA LEU A 210 -34.98 -12.40 -4.13
C LEU A 210 -35.79 -11.37 -4.91
N LEU A 211 -35.39 -10.10 -4.88
CA LEU A 211 -36.01 -9.04 -5.70
C LEU A 211 -35.87 -9.32 -7.20
N ASP A 212 -34.70 -9.78 -7.65
CA ASP A 212 -34.49 -10.22 -9.05
C ASP A 212 -35.43 -11.38 -9.41
N ARG A 213 -35.52 -12.38 -8.53
CA ARG A 213 -36.43 -13.52 -8.68
C ARG A 213 -37.89 -13.11 -8.76
N PHE A 214 -38.31 -12.12 -7.97
CA PHE A 214 -39.67 -11.58 -8.00
C PHE A 214 -39.96 -10.73 -9.25
N GLY A 215 -38.96 -10.47 -10.09
CA GLY A 215 -39.11 -9.74 -11.35
C GLY A 215 -38.91 -8.23 -11.22
N THR A 216 -38.22 -7.77 -10.17
CA THR A 216 -37.79 -6.38 -10.00
C THR A 216 -36.28 -6.33 -9.78
N GLY A 217 -35.75 -5.22 -9.28
CA GLY A 217 -34.32 -5.04 -9.11
C GLY A 217 -33.99 -3.89 -8.16
N VAL A 218 -32.69 -3.62 -8.03
CA VAL A 218 -32.20 -2.57 -7.15
C VAL A 218 -31.75 -1.34 -7.93
N SER A 219 -31.97 -0.15 -7.38
CA SER A 219 -31.37 1.09 -7.90
C SER A 219 -29.92 1.13 -7.47
N GLN A 220 -29.71 1.02 -6.16
CA GLN A 220 -28.42 0.90 -5.48
C GLN A 220 -28.56 -0.06 -4.30
N ALA A 221 -27.47 -0.72 -3.91
CA ALA A 221 -27.34 -1.42 -2.64
C ALA A 221 -26.04 -1.00 -1.96
N ILE A 222 -26.15 -0.32 -0.82
CA ILE A 222 -25.03 0.32 -0.12
C ILE A 222 -24.73 -0.48 1.15
N GLY A 223 -23.59 -1.17 1.17
CA GLY A 223 -23.04 -1.76 2.39
C GLY A 223 -22.38 -0.69 3.27
N THR A 224 -22.66 -0.68 4.57
CA THR A 224 -22.14 0.35 5.50
C THR A 224 -20.97 -0.13 6.37
N GLY A 225 -20.69 -1.44 6.34
CA GLY A 225 -19.82 -2.13 7.29
C GLY A 225 -20.59 -2.70 8.48
N GLY A 226 -20.20 -3.88 8.97
CA GLY A 226 -20.95 -4.63 9.97
C GLY A 226 -21.14 -3.93 11.32
N ARG A 227 -20.26 -2.97 11.65
CA ARG A 227 -20.29 -2.22 12.91
C ARG A 227 -20.99 -0.87 12.84
N ASP A 228 -21.42 -0.40 11.66
CA ASP A 228 -21.86 0.99 11.47
C ASP A 228 -22.95 1.43 12.46
N LEU A 229 -23.89 0.56 12.80
CA LEU A 229 -24.98 0.86 13.72
C LEU A 229 -24.66 0.64 15.21
N GLN A 230 -23.42 0.29 15.56
CA GLN A 230 -23.00 0.27 16.95
C GLN A 230 -23.00 1.70 17.52
N SER A 231 -23.30 1.81 18.81
CA SER A 231 -23.46 3.09 19.52
C SER A 231 -22.28 4.05 19.34
N GLN A 232 -21.06 3.50 19.27
CA GLN A 232 -19.81 4.26 19.17
C GLN A 232 -19.62 4.91 17.79
N ILE A 233 -20.07 4.24 16.72
CA ILE A 233 -19.95 4.72 15.33
C ILE A 233 -21.15 5.59 14.96
N GLY A 234 -22.35 5.20 15.38
CA GLY A 234 -23.52 6.05 15.34
C GLY A 234 -24.28 6.08 14.01
N GLY A 235 -24.06 5.09 13.13
CA GLY A 235 -24.79 4.92 11.87
C GLY A 235 -24.46 5.96 10.81
N MET A 236 -23.24 6.51 10.81
CA MET A 236 -22.86 7.62 9.91
C MET A 236 -23.02 7.24 8.43
N SER A 237 -22.56 6.04 8.03
CA SER A 237 -22.67 5.60 6.64
C SER A 237 -24.10 5.22 6.27
N MET A 238 -24.86 4.61 7.20
CA MET A 238 -26.29 4.35 7.04
C MET A 238 -27.07 5.64 6.75
N LEU A 239 -26.86 6.68 7.54
CA LEU A 239 -27.55 7.97 7.36
C LEU A 239 -27.15 8.67 6.05
N MET A 240 -25.88 8.60 5.66
CA MET A 240 -25.42 9.10 4.36
C MET A 240 -26.07 8.33 3.19
N GLY A 241 -26.15 7.00 3.31
CA GLY A 241 -26.81 6.15 2.32
C GLY A 241 -28.30 6.48 2.18
N ILE A 242 -29.02 6.59 3.31
CA ILE A 242 -30.45 6.98 3.31
C ILE A 242 -30.62 8.33 2.64
N ALA A 243 -29.86 9.35 3.04
CA ALA A 243 -29.97 10.68 2.44
C ALA A 243 -29.69 10.69 0.93
N ALA A 244 -28.73 9.88 0.47
CA ALA A 244 -28.44 9.75 -0.96
C ALA A 244 -29.58 9.05 -1.71
N LEU A 245 -30.11 7.95 -1.17
CA LEU A 245 -31.23 7.23 -1.77
C LEU A 245 -32.53 8.03 -1.78
N GLU A 246 -32.78 8.86 -0.76
CA GLU A 246 -33.91 9.78 -0.74
C GLU A 246 -33.85 10.81 -1.87
N ARG A 247 -32.63 11.27 -2.21
CA ARG A 247 -32.41 12.23 -3.30
C ARG A 247 -32.24 11.56 -4.67
N ASP A 248 -32.02 10.26 -4.73
CA ASP A 248 -31.90 9.53 -5.99
C ASP A 248 -33.28 9.39 -6.67
N PRO A 249 -33.48 9.94 -7.89
CA PRO A 249 -34.75 9.84 -8.59
C PRO A 249 -35.11 8.41 -9.02
N GLN A 250 -34.13 7.49 -9.14
CA GLN A 250 -34.38 6.09 -9.52
C GLN A 250 -34.92 5.28 -8.35
N THR A 251 -34.52 5.60 -7.12
CA THR A 251 -35.01 4.97 -5.91
C THR A 251 -36.43 5.44 -5.56
N LYS A 252 -37.39 4.51 -5.48
CA LYS A 252 -38.78 4.73 -5.08
C LYS A 252 -39.12 4.12 -3.73
N VAL A 253 -38.43 3.04 -3.34
CA VAL A 253 -38.57 2.37 -2.04
C VAL A 253 -37.19 2.18 -1.44
N ILE A 254 -37.04 2.44 -0.14
CA ILE A 254 -35.79 2.24 0.60
C ILE A 254 -35.91 1.00 1.49
N VAL A 255 -34.88 0.16 1.49
CA VAL A 255 -34.79 -1.04 2.33
C VAL A 255 -33.61 -0.91 3.28
N ILE A 256 -33.85 -1.11 4.57
CA ILE A 256 -32.82 -1.14 5.61
C ILE A 256 -32.66 -2.56 6.13
N ILE A 257 -31.41 -3.05 6.19
CA ILE A 257 -31.07 -4.37 6.73
C ILE A 257 -29.90 -4.24 7.71
N SER A 258 -30.08 -4.70 8.94
CA SER A 258 -28.97 -4.77 9.89
C SER A 258 -29.26 -5.75 11.03
N LYS A 259 -28.20 -6.13 11.75
CA LYS A 259 -28.35 -6.62 13.12
C LYS A 259 -29.07 -5.58 14.01
N PRO A 260 -29.70 -5.97 15.13
CA PRO A 260 -30.41 -5.05 16.00
C PRO A 260 -29.50 -3.92 16.49
N PRO A 261 -29.78 -2.66 16.11
CA PRO A 261 -29.09 -1.52 16.70
C PRO A 261 -29.59 -1.29 18.14
N ASN A 262 -28.86 -0.47 18.90
CA ASN A 262 -29.44 0.06 20.14
C ASN A 262 -30.64 0.99 19.80
N ASN A 263 -31.51 1.25 20.78
CA ASN A 263 -32.71 2.08 20.57
C ASN A 263 -32.38 3.49 20.05
N ALA A 264 -31.30 4.12 20.52
CA ALA A 264 -30.96 5.48 20.12
C ALA A 264 -30.57 5.57 18.62
N ILE A 265 -29.82 4.58 18.12
CA ILE A 265 -29.42 4.51 16.70
C ILE A 265 -30.61 4.06 15.84
N ALA A 266 -31.42 3.11 16.33
CA ALA A 266 -32.67 2.73 15.67
C ALA A 266 -33.57 3.96 15.42
N CYS A 267 -33.77 4.78 16.45
CA CYS A 267 -34.56 6.01 16.34
C CYS A 267 -33.99 6.99 15.31
N LYS A 268 -32.65 7.14 15.23
CA LYS A 268 -32.02 8.01 14.23
C LYS A 268 -32.29 7.52 12.80
N VAL A 269 -32.16 6.22 12.56
CA VAL A 269 -32.42 5.61 11.25
C VAL A 269 -33.88 5.78 10.85
N VAL A 270 -34.82 5.46 11.76
CA VAL A 270 -36.26 5.63 11.53
C VAL A 270 -36.60 7.09 11.25
N SER A 271 -36.11 8.03 12.08
CA SER A 271 -36.36 9.47 11.89
C SER A 271 -35.85 9.99 10.55
N ALA A 272 -34.72 9.45 10.05
CA ALA A 272 -34.16 9.83 8.76
C ALA A 272 -35.06 9.38 7.59
N LEU A 273 -35.60 8.16 7.66
CA LEU A 273 -36.56 7.64 6.66
C LEU A 273 -37.87 8.44 6.67
N GLU A 274 -38.41 8.73 7.86
CA GLU A 274 -39.65 9.50 7.99
C GLU A 274 -39.52 10.91 7.42
N LYS A 275 -38.37 11.56 7.64
CA LYS A 275 -38.08 12.89 7.08
C LYS A 275 -37.93 12.87 5.55
N GLY A 276 -37.41 11.78 4.98
CA GLY A 276 -37.21 11.62 3.55
C GLY A 276 -38.49 11.40 2.76
N GLY A 277 -39.42 10.63 3.33
CA GLY A 277 -40.79 10.48 2.83
C GLY A 277 -41.00 9.41 1.76
N LYS A 278 -39.95 8.70 1.31
CA LYS A 278 -40.12 7.51 0.47
C LYS A 278 -40.64 6.33 1.29
N PRO A 279 -41.54 5.50 0.74
CA PRO A 279 -41.93 4.25 1.38
C PRO A 279 -40.70 3.40 1.69
N SER A 280 -40.65 2.83 2.88
CA SER A 280 -39.47 2.15 3.38
C SER A 280 -39.81 0.79 4.00
N VAL A 281 -38.91 -0.17 3.88
CA VAL A 281 -38.96 -1.46 4.57
C VAL A 281 -37.76 -1.57 5.51
N VAL A 282 -38.00 -1.82 6.79
CA VAL A 282 -36.95 -1.93 7.79
C VAL A 282 -36.92 -3.34 8.36
N HIS A 283 -35.73 -3.94 8.32
CA HIS A 283 -35.45 -5.24 8.90
C HIS A 283 -34.25 -5.16 9.84
N PHE A 284 -34.54 -5.13 11.14
CA PHE A 284 -33.55 -5.32 12.21
C PHE A 284 -33.62 -6.76 12.69
N LEU A 285 -32.66 -7.59 12.28
CA LEU A 285 -32.71 -9.04 12.45
C LEU A 285 -32.93 -9.45 13.91
N GLY A 286 -34.09 -10.00 14.26
CA GLY A 286 -34.38 -10.45 15.61
C GLY A 286 -34.63 -9.34 16.65
N ALA A 287 -34.81 -8.10 16.20
CA ALA A 287 -35.21 -7.01 17.09
C ALA A 287 -36.67 -7.16 17.54
N ASP A 288 -36.94 -6.80 18.80
CA ASP A 288 -38.30 -6.69 19.28
C ASP A 288 -38.96 -5.41 18.76
N LEU A 289 -39.84 -5.58 17.77
CA LEU A 289 -40.54 -4.49 17.10
C LEU A 289 -41.65 -3.86 17.95
N ARG A 290 -42.00 -4.43 19.11
CA ARG A 290 -43.08 -3.96 20.00
C ARG A 290 -42.85 -2.57 20.58
N GLY A 291 -41.68 -1.98 20.41
CA GLY A 291 -41.31 -0.65 20.93
C GLY A 291 -41.29 0.49 19.90
N PHE A 292 -41.49 0.21 18.61
CA PHE A 292 -41.44 1.22 17.55
C PHE A 292 -42.85 1.61 17.10
N ASP A 293 -43.16 2.91 17.03
CA ASP A 293 -44.47 3.37 16.57
C ASP A 293 -44.69 3.01 15.09
N HIS A 294 -45.94 2.73 14.74
CA HIS A 294 -46.33 2.52 13.35
C HIS A 294 -46.32 3.85 12.59
N SER A 295 -45.33 4.00 11.71
CA SER A 295 -45.29 5.07 10.72
C SER A 295 -45.99 4.61 9.44
N PRO A 296 -46.88 5.41 8.82
CA PRO A 296 -47.58 5.01 7.60
C PRO A 296 -46.64 4.81 6.39
N SER A 297 -45.41 5.34 6.44
CA SER A 297 -44.40 5.19 5.39
C SER A 297 -43.43 4.03 5.61
N ILE A 298 -43.44 3.37 6.78
CA ILE A 298 -42.48 2.33 7.14
C ILE A 298 -43.19 0.98 7.35
N SER A 299 -42.77 -0.02 6.58
CA SER A 299 -43.13 -1.42 6.77
C SER A 299 -42.01 -2.14 7.52
N TRP A 300 -42.36 -2.96 8.51
CA TRP A 300 -41.39 -3.76 9.24
C TRP A 300 -41.41 -5.19 8.73
N ALA A 301 -40.23 -5.76 8.50
CA ALA A 301 -40.08 -7.13 8.03
C ALA A 301 -39.51 -8.05 9.12
N ASP A 302 -39.98 -9.30 9.14
CA ASP A 302 -39.57 -10.30 10.15
C ASP A 302 -38.40 -11.18 9.70
N ASN A 303 -38.11 -11.24 8.40
CA ASN A 303 -37.03 -12.03 7.80
C ASN A 303 -36.61 -11.44 6.44
N LEU A 304 -35.51 -11.92 5.86
CA LEU A 304 -34.95 -11.39 4.61
C LEU A 304 -35.89 -11.61 3.42
N GLU A 305 -36.60 -12.74 3.37
CA GLU A 305 -37.55 -12.99 2.29
C GLU A 305 -38.78 -12.08 2.37
N ASP A 306 -39.33 -11.89 3.56
CA ASP A 306 -40.41 -10.94 3.81
C ASP A 306 -39.97 -9.50 3.49
N THR A 307 -38.72 -9.15 3.81
CA THR A 307 -38.13 -7.86 3.43
C THR A 307 -38.21 -7.62 1.92
N ALA A 308 -37.76 -8.60 1.12
CA ALA A 308 -37.81 -8.52 -0.34
C ALA A 308 -39.25 -8.47 -0.87
N ARG A 309 -40.16 -9.27 -0.30
CA ARG A 309 -41.59 -9.30 -0.70
C ARG A 309 -42.29 -7.97 -0.40
N LEU A 310 -42.13 -7.42 0.79
CA LEU A 310 -42.70 -6.12 1.17
C LEU A 310 -42.18 -5.01 0.24
N ALA A 311 -40.88 -4.98 -0.04
CA ALA A 311 -40.29 -3.98 -0.93
C ALA A 311 -40.82 -4.10 -2.37
N ALA A 312 -40.93 -5.32 -2.90
CA ALA A 312 -41.49 -5.58 -4.23
C ALA A 312 -42.99 -5.22 -4.31
N ASN A 313 -43.76 -5.47 -3.26
CA ASN A 313 -45.18 -5.07 -3.20
C ASN A 313 -45.37 -3.56 -3.21
N LEU A 314 -44.50 -2.80 -2.52
CA LEU A 314 -44.54 -1.33 -2.50
C LEU A 314 -44.27 -0.70 -3.88
N VAL A 315 -43.62 -1.43 -4.79
CA VAL A 315 -43.42 -1.03 -6.20
C VAL A 315 -44.36 -1.75 -7.17
N HIS A 316 -45.44 -2.34 -6.65
CA HIS A 316 -46.53 -2.97 -7.40
C HIS A 316 -46.12 -4.15 -8.30
N VAL A 317 -45.10 -4.91 -7.90
CA VAL A 317 -44.76 -6.17 -8.56
C VAL A 317 -45.86 -7.20 -8.24
N PRO A 318 -46.48 -7.85 -9.24
CA PRO A 318 -47.51 -8.86 -9.02
C PRO A 318 -46.84 -10.15 -8.53
N ILE A 319 -46.65 -10.27 -7.23
CA ILE A 319 -46.20 -11.53 -6.60
C ILE A 319 -47.42 -12.43 -6.47
N SER A 320 -47.34 -13.67 -6.98
CA SER A 320 -48.43 -14.64 -6.86
C SER A 320 -48.81 -14.82 -5.38
N THR A 321 -50.04 -14.45 -5.02
CA THR A 321 -50.62 -14.56 -3.67
C THR A 321 -50.98 -15.99 -3.26
N ALA A 322 -50.32 -17.00 -3.82
CA ALA A 322 -50.42 -18.37 -3.34
C ALA A 322 -49.51 -18.48 -2.11
N GLU A 323 -49.92 -18.36 -0.87
CA GLU A 323 -51.22 -18.18 -0.23
C GLU A 323 -51.00 -17.15 0.88
N ARG A 324 -51.78 -16.06 0.93
CA ARG A 324 -52.02 -15.34 2.19
C ARG A 324 -52.97 -16.15 3.10
N ALA A 325 -52.80 -17.47 3.15
CA ALA A 325 -53.27 -18.25 4.28
C ALA A 325 -52.34 -17.86 5.42
N GLU A 326 -52.77 -16.91 6.23
CA GLU A 326 -52.01 -16.32 7.35
C GLU A 326 -51.09 -17.38 7.98
N ASN A 327 -49.77 -17.24 7.77
CA ASN A 327 -48.67 -18.05 8.32
C ASN A 327 -48.04 -19.21 7.51
N TRP A 328 -48.21 -19.30 6.18
CA TRP A 328 -47.46 -20.29 5.37
C TRP A 328 -46.11 -19.75 4.83
N PRO A 329 -44.95 -20.37 5.14
CA PRO A 329 -43.64 -19.78 4.80
C PRO A 329 -43.02 -20.29 3.49
N PHE A 330 -43.67 -21.19 2.73
CA PHE A 330 -43.06 -21.83 1.55
C PHE A 330 -43.73 -21.40 0.23
N ASP A 331 -42.96 -21.38 -0.85
CA ASP A 331 -43.51 -21.19 -2.21
C ASP A 331 -44.32 -22.41 -2.69
N MET A 332 -44.03 -23.59 -2.13
CA MET A 332 -44.77 -24.84 -2.39
C MET A 332 -45.98 -24.96 -1.47
N ASP A 333 -47.05 -25.61 -1.91
CA ASP A 333 -48.22 -25.93 -1.07
C ASP A 333 -47.85 -26.85 0.10
N TRP A 334 -48.72 -26.86 1.12
CA TRP A 334 -48.48 -27.60 2.35
C TRP A 334 -48.51 -29.11 2.17
N GLU A 335 -49.31 -29.63 1.22
CA GLU A 335 -49.31 -31.05 0.88
C GLU A 335 -47.93 -31.49 0.34
N SER A 336 -47.32 -30.68 -0.52
CA SER A 336 -46.03 -30.94 -1.13
C SER A 336 -44.90 -30.87 -0.11
N ILE A 337 -44.93 -29.89 0.81
CA ILE A 337 -43.99 -29.84 1.93
C ILE A 337 -44.16 -31.06 2.85
N ASP A 338 -45.40 -31.46 3.16
CA ASP A 338 -45.65 -32.65 4.00
C ASP A 338 -45.12 -33.93 3.34
N VAL A 339 -45.22 -34.06 2.01
CA VAL A 339 -44.61 -35.17 1.25
C VAL A 339 -43.08 -35.17 1.40
N LEU A 340 -42.45 -34.00 1.30
CA LEU A 340 -41.00 -33.87 1.52
C LEU A 340 -40.62 -34.25 2.95
N VAL A 341 -41.32 -33.74 3.96
CA VAL A 341 -41.06 -34.07 5.37
C VAL A 341 -41.21 -35.57 5.61
N LYS A 342 -42.30 -36.20 5.14
CA LYS A 342 -42.53 -37.65 5.25
C LYS A 342 -41.42 -38.46 4.60
N ARG A 343 -40.96 -38.05 3.41
CA ARG A 343 -39.86 -38.69 2.69
C ARG A 343 -38.56 -38.68 3.50
N GLU A 344 -38.19 -37.52 4.07
CA GLU A 344 -36.93 -37.37 4.79
C GLU A 344 -36.93 -38.11 6.13
N ILE A 345 -38.04 -38.12 6.87
CA ILE A 345 -38.09 -38.76 8.19
C ILE A 345 -38.25 -40.29 8.14
N ALA A 346 -38.69 -40.85 7.01
CA ALA A 346 -39.04 -42.27 6.88
C ALA A 346 -37.86 -43.22 7.18
N HIS A 347 -36.64 -42.75 6.98
CA HIS A 347 -35.41 -43.53 7.14
C HIS A 347 -34.51 -43.02 8.27
N MET A 348 -34.96 -42.03 9.04
CA MET A 348 -34.21 -41.49 10.18
C MET A 348 -34.32 -42.40 11.40
N ASP A 349 -33.19 -42.67 12.06
CA ASP A 349 -33.15 -43.36 13.35
C ASP A 349 -33.75 -42.49 14.47
N THR A 350 -34.25 -43.13 15.53
CA THR A 350 -34.84 -42.44 16.70
C THR A 350 -33.86 -41.54 17.48
N ASN A 351 -32.55 -41.76 17.32
CA ASN A 351 -31.48 -40.95 17.91
C ASN A 351 -31.06 -39.77 17.02
N GLN A 352 -31.51 -39.72 15.76
CA GLN A 352 -31.27 -38.59 14.87
C GLN A 352 -32.20 -37.44 15.23
N ARG A 353 -31.69 -36.51 16.03
CA ARG A 353 -32.45 -35.39 16.61
C ARG A 353 -31.81 -34.04 16.40
N ASN A 354 -30.54 -34.01 16.02
CA ASN A 354 -29.72 -32.81 16.03
C ASN A 354 -29.63 -32.16 14.64
N LEU A 355 -29.51 -30.83 14.63
CA LEU A 355 -29.25 -30.04 13.42
C LEU A 355 -27.82 -29.51 13.43
N ARG A 356 -27.19 -29.49 12.26
CA ARG A 356 -25.90 -28.82 12.03
C ARG A 356 -26.01 -27.87 10.84
N GLY A 357 -25.96 -26.57 11.11
CA GLY A 357 -25.87 -25.53 10.08
C GLY A 357 -24.43 -25.11 9.89
N TYR A 358 -23.93 -25.16 8.65
CA TYR A 358 -22.58 -24.73 8.31
C TYR A 358 -22.66 -23.62 7.25
N TYR A 359 -22.69 -22.39 7.75
CA TYR A 359 -22.91 -21.21 6.94
C TYR A 359 -21.59 -20.55 6.55
N THR A 360 -21.56 -20.00 5.34
CA THR A 360 -20.49 -19.14 4.84
C THR A 360 -20.83 -17.66 4.91
N GLY A 361 -22.12 -17.34 5.01
CA GLY A 361 -22.64 -15.98 5.16
C GLY A 361 -23.24 -15.71 6.53
N GLY A 362 -22.61 -14.82 7.30
CA GLY A 362 -23.01 -14.56 8.68
C GLY A 362 -24.45 -14.09 8.88
N THR A 363 -24.99 -13.21 8.03
CA THR A 363 -26.39 -12.79 8.16
C THR A 363 -27.39 -13.92 7.91
N LEU A 364 -27.05 -14.86 7.01
CA LEU A 364 -27.89 -16.04 6.76
C LEU A 364 -27.83 -17.01 7.96
N ALA A 365 -26.66 -17.11 8.59
CA ALA A 365 -26.48 -17.84 9.85
C ALA A 365 -27.31 -17.22 10.99
N ASP A 366 -27.30 -15.89 11.11
CA ASP A 366 -28.08 -15.16 12.13
C ASP A 366 -29.59 -15.32 11.91
N GLU A 367 -30.07 -15.22 10.66
CA GLU A 367 -31.48 -15.49 10.32
C GLU A 367 -31.86 -16.93 10.67
N ALA A 368 -30.99 -17.91 10.37
CA ALA A 368 -31.22 -19.31 10.71
C ALA A 368 -31.27 -19.53 12.23
N LEU A 369 -30.37 -18.90 12.98
CA LEU A 369 -30.35 -18.96 14.44
C LEU A 369 -31.65 -18.43 15.04
N MET A 370 -32.12 -17.27 14.57
CA MET A 370 -33.35 -16.63 15.04
C MET A 370 -34.59 -17.45 14.68
N ALA A 371 -34.68 -17.97 13.46
CA ALA A 371 -35.83 -18.77 13.03
C ALA A 371 -35.93 -20.15 13.73
N LEU A 372 -34.87 -20.58 14.42
CA LEU A 372 -34.79 -21.82 15.20
C LEU A 372 -34.77 -21.60 16.73
N SER A 373 -34.93 -20.37 17.21
CA SER A 373 -34.75 -20.02 18.62
C SER A 373 -35.72 -20.72 19.59
N ASP A 374 -36.85 -21.22 19.08
CA ASP A 374 -37.89 -21.92 19.84
C ASP A 374 -37.75 -23.45 19.82
N LEU A 375 -36.68 -23.99 19.25
CA LEU A 375 -36.38 -25.42 19.37
C LEU A 375 -36.09 -25.79 20.83
N ASN A 376 -36.75 -26.86 21.30
CA ASN A 376 -36.54 -27.39 22.64
C ASN A 376 -35.06 -27.76 22.85
N GLY A 377 -34.45 -27.19 23.89
CA GLY A 377 -33.03 -27.39 24.20
C GLY A 377 -32.11 -26.32 23.63
N GLY A 378 -32.61 -25.37 22.83
CA GLY A 378 -31.85 -24.24 22.30
C GLY A 378 -30.96 -24.56 21.10
N VAL A 379 -30.32 -23.54 20.54
CA VAL A 379 -29.45 -23.63 19.36
C VAL A 379 -28.11 -22.95 19.65
N TRP A 380 -27.04 -23.72 19.53
CA TRP A 380 -25.69 -23.28 19.81
C TRP A 380 -25.06 -22.61 18.60
N SER A 381 -24.30 -21.54 18.83
CA SER A 381 -23.62 -20.83 17.75
C SER A 381 -22.42 -20.06 18.26
N ASN A 382 -21.47 -19.77 17.38
CA ASN A 382 -20.45 -18.74 17.60
C ASN A 382 -21.04 -17.32 17.52
N ASN A 383 -22.22 -17.13 16.93
CA ASN A 383 -22.92 -15.84 16.84
C ASN A 383 -24.01 -15.66 17.91
N GLN A 384 -24.08 -16.56 18.91
CA GLN A 384 -25.15 -16.55 19.90
C GLN A 384 -25.03 -15.38 20.89
N THR A 385 -26.15 -14.73 21.19
CA THR A 385 -26.24 -13.65 22.19
C THR A 385 -26.65 -14.13 23.57
N ASP A 386 -27.35 -15.27 23.68
CA ASP A 386 -27.65 -15.92 24.96
C ASP A 386 -26.44 -16.72 25.48
N PRO A 387 -25.81 -16.34 26.60
CA PRO A 387 -24.64 -17.03 27.14
C PRO A 387 -24.85 -18.54 27.38
N ALA A 388 -26.09 -19.00 27.58
CA ALA A 388 -26.40 -20.40 27.81
C ALA A 388 -26.17 -21.30 26.56
N PHE A 389 -26.17 -20.70 25.37
CA PHE A 389 -26.05 -21.42 24.10
C PHE A 389 -24.82 -20.97 23.28
N VAL A 390 -23.86 -20.29 23.91
CA VAL A 390 -22.55 -20.03 23.28
C VAL A 390 -21.73 -21.33 23.29
N LEU A 391 -21.03 -21.61 22.19
CA LEU A 391 -20.14 -22.78 22.09
C LEU A 391 -18.87 -22.58 22.92
N ASN A 392 -18.61 -23.51 23.86
CA ASN A 392 -17.34 -23.51 24.61
C ASN A 392 -16.12 -23.74 23.72
N ASN A 393 -16.27 -24.55 22.66
CA ASN A 393 -15.27 -24.72 21.62
C ASN A 393 -15.95 -24.50 20.25
N PRO A 394 -15.64 -23.41 19.54
CA PRO A 394 -16.28 -23.08 18.26
C PRO A 394 -15.96 -24.09 17.15
N TYR A 395 -14.90 -24.88 17.30
CA TYR A 395 -14.49 -25.92 16.36
C TYR A 395 -15.28 -27.24 16.49
N HIS A 396 -16.15 -27.38 17.50
CA HIS A 396 -16.98 -28.57 17.70
C HIS A 396 -18.44 -28.21 17.96
N SER A 397 -19.34 -28.72 17.12
CA SER A 397 -20.78 -28.53 17.28
C SER A 397 -21.37 -29.43 18.37
N VAL A 398 -22.44 -28.98 19.02
CA VAL A 398 -23.19 -29.75 20.04
C VAL A 398 -24.70 -29.57 19.85
N ALA A 399 -25.50 -30.60 20.18
CA ALA A 399 -26.98 -30.55 20.16
C ALA A 399 -27.57 -29.95 18.87
N HIS A 400 -28.27 -28.82 18.86
CA HIS A 400 -28.54 -28.10 17.60
C HIS A 400 -27.48 -27.02 17.43
N SER A 401 -26.78 -26.93 16.29
CA SER A 401 -25.76 -25.89 16.10
C SER A 401 -25.91 -25.18 14.76
N ILE A 402 -25.69 -23.86 14.75
CA ILE A 402 -25.52 -23.03 13.56
C ILE A 402 -24.15 -22.38 13.65
N ILE A 403 -23.27 -22.68 12.72
CA ILE A 403 -21.89 -22.16 12.71
C ILE A 403 -21.76 -21.18 11.55
N ASP A 404 -21.36 -19.96 11.87
CA ASP A 404 -20.89 -18.99 10.88
C ASP A 404 -19.39 -19.19 10.67
N LEU A 405 -19.03 -19.87 9.58
CA LEU A 405 -17.63 -20.15 9.23
C LEU A 405 -16.93 -18.94 8.61
N GLY A 406 -17.67 -17.86 8.31
CA GLY A 406 -17.13 -16.59 7.86
C GLY A 406 -16.61 -15.72 8.99
N ASP A 407 -16.93 -16.07 10.23
CA ASP A 407 -16.46 -15.36 11.42
C ASP A 407 -14.94 -15.38 11.55
N GLU A 408 -14.39 -14.30 12.11
CA GLU A 408 -12.95 -14.08 12.27
C GLU A 408 -12.24 -15.27 12.91
N ILE A 409 -12.88 -15.94 13.87
CA ILE A 409 -12.29 -17.08 14.57
C ILE A 409 -11.89 -18.24 13.63
N PHE A 410 -12.54 -18.36 12.47
CA PHE A 410 -12.27 -19.39 11.47
C PHE A 410 -11.42 -18.91 10.29
N THR A 411 -11.30 -17.60 10.09
CA THR A 411 -10.60 -16.99 8.95
C THR A 411 -9.21 -16.46 9.28
N VAL A 412 -8.74 -16.55 10.53
CA VAL A 412 -7.34 -16.21 10.86
C VAL A 412 -6.38 -17.10 10.08
N GLY A 413 -5.59 -16.50 9.18
CA GLY A 413 -4.63 -17.21 8.34
C GLY A 413 -5.26 -18.14 7.28
N LYS A 414 -6.56 -18.01 7.00
CA LYS A 414 -7.30 -18.78 5.99
C LYS A 414 -8.19 -17.86 5.14
N PRO A 415 -8.40 -18.15 3.84
CA PRO A 415 -9.35 -17.37 3.04
C PRO A 415 -10.77 -17.51 3.61
N HIS A 416 -11.60 -16.49 3.40
CA HIS A 416 -13.02 -16.55 3.75
C HIS A 416 -13.70 -17.73 3.02
N PRO A 417 -14.64 -18.46 3.65
CA PRO A 417 -15.22 -19.68 3.07
C PRO A 417 -16.03 -19.48 1.80
N MET A 418 -16.47 -18.24 1.51
CA MET A 418 -17.07 -17.90 0.21
C MET A 418 -16.06 -17.91 -0.94
N ILE A 419 -14.78 -17.62 -0.66
CA ILE A 419 -13.69 -17.68 -1.64
C ILE A 419 -13.14 -19.11 -1.72
N ASP A 420 -12.87 -19.71 -0.55
CA ASP A 420 -12.31 -21.07 -0.44
C ASP A 420 -13.19 -21.95 0.47
N PRO A 421 -13.99 -22.88 -0.09
CA PRO A 421 -14.94 -23.69 0.67
C PRO A 421 -14.29 -24.77 1.57
N ILE A 422 -12.95 -24.91 1.60
CA ILE A 422 -12.25 -25.98 2.35
C ILE A 422 -12.62 -25.98 3.84
N SER A 423 -12.64 -24.82 4.50
CA SER A 423 -12.97 -24.74 5.94
C SER A 423 -14.36 -25.34 6.23
N ARG A 424 -15.30 -25.20 5.29
CA ARG A 424 -16.61 -25.82 5.42
C ARG A 424 -16.58 -27.31 5.16
N THR A 425 -15.87 -27.77 4.12
CA THR A 425 -15.78 -29.22 3.85
C THR A 425 -15.08 -29.97 4.98
N ASP A 426 -14.02 -29.41 5.56
CA ASP A 426 -13.32 -29.97 6.72
C ASP A 426 -14.25 -30.08 7.94
N ARG A 427 -15.11 -29.07 8.15
CA ARG A 427 -16.11 -29.09 9.22
C ARG A 427 -17.17 -30.16 9.00
N ILE A 428 -17.63 -30.35 7.77
CA ILE A 428 -18.58 -31.43 7.43
C ILE A 428 -17.93 -32.80 7.68
N GLU A 429 -16.71 -33.01 7.20
CA GLU A 429 -16.02 -34.30 7.31
C GLU A 429 -15.67 -34.67 8.76
N SER A 430 -15.35 -33.69 9.61
CA SER A 430 -15.06 -33.96 11.02
C SER A 430 -16.30 -34.36 11.83
N GLU A 431 -17.49 -33.93 11.41
CA GLU A 431 -18.75 -34.18 12.14
C GLU A 431 -19.68 -35.19 11.47
N MET A 432 -19.43 -35.58 10.21
CA MET A 432 -20.35 -36.44 9.44
C MET A 432 -20.62 -37.82 10.06
N ASN A 433 -19.74 -38.30 10.96
CA ASN A 433 -19.87 -39.59 11.63
C ASN A 433 -20.73 -39.53 12.91
N ASP A 434 -21.17 -38.35 13.34
CA ASP A 434 -22.06 -38.20 14.49
C ASP A 434 -23.43 -38.86 14.18
N PRO A 435 -23.84 -39.91 14.93
CA PRO A 435 -25.09 -40.62 14.69
C PRO A 435 -26.33 -39.81 15.09
N THR A 436 -26.16 -38.70 15.81
CA THR A 436 -27.28 -37.89 16.30
C THR A 436 -27.79 -36.87 15.28
N ILE A 437 -27.04 -36.62 14.20
CA ILE A 437 -27.39 -35.62 13.19
C ILE A 437 -28.56 -36.12 12.34
N ALA A 438 -29.66 -35.39 12.34
CA ALA A 438 -30.81 -35.59 11.46
C ALA A 438 -30.75 -34.71 10.21
N VAL A 439 -30.39 -33.44 10.41
CA VAL A 439 -30.41 -32.42 9.36
C VAL A 439 -29.07 -31.69 9.32
N MET A 440 -28.49 -31.58 8.12
CA MET A 440 -27.44 -30.61 7.81
C MET A 440 -28.00 -29.50 6.93
N LEU A 441 -27.74 -28.25 7.32
CA LEU A 441 -28.24 -27.05 6.68
C LEU A 441 -27.08 -26.22 6.14
N PHE A 442 -27.20 -25.72 4.92
CA PHE A 442 -26.14 -25.01 4.22
C PHE A 442 -26.69 -23.82 3.45
N ASP A 443 -25.87 -22.78 3.33
CA ASP A 443 -26.00 -21.75 2.30
C ASP A 443 -25.10 -22.09 1.10
N CYS A 444 -25.42 -21.56 -0.07
CA CYS A 444 -24.57 -21.61 -1.25
C CYS A 444 -24.65 -20.25 -1.93
N ILE A 445 -23.66 -19.40 -1.64
CA ILE A 445 -23.63 -18.02 -2.09
C ILE A 445 -22.85 -17.94 -3.40
N LEU A 446 -23.47 -17.34 -4.42
CA LEU A 446 -22.91 -17.12 -5.75
C LEU A 446 -22.51 -15.65 -5.93
N GLY A 447 -22.14 -15.28 -7.16
CA GLY A 447 -21.82 -13.91 -7.55
C GLY A 447 -20.33 -13.63 -7.58
N ASP A 448 -19.99 -12.41 -7.98
CA ASP A 448 -18.63 -11.90 -8.08
C ASP A 448 -17.92 -12.03 -6.72
N GLY A 449 -16.62 -12.32 -6.73
CA GLY A 449 -15.81 -12.53 -5.52
C GLY A 449 -15.94 -13.92 -4.88
N SER A 450 -17.05 -14.64 -5.07
CA SER A 450 -17.25 -16.00 -4.56
C SER A 450 -16.49 -17.05 -5.39
N HIS A 451 -16.37 -18.26 -4.85
CA HIS A 451 -15.77 -19.42 -5.52
C HIS A 451 -16.43 -19.65 -6.90
N ALA A 452 -15.66 -20.19 -7.86
CA ALA A 452 -16.12 -20.33 -9.23
C ALA A 452 -17.19 -21.42 -9.44
N ASP A 453 -17.15 -22.46 -8.60
CA ASP A 453 -18.14 -23.55 -8.60
C ASP A 453 -18.36 -24.10 -7.17
N PRO A 454 -19.04 -23.34 -6.29
CA PRO A 454 -19.23 -23.73 -4.90
C PRO A 454 -20.14 -24.96 -4.73
N ALA A 455 -21.11 -25.16 -5.63
CA ALA A 455 -22.03 -26.29 -5.56
C ALA A 455 -21.31 -27.62 -5.78
N THR A 456 -20.37 -27.72 -6.73
CA THR A 456 -19.63 -28.97 -6.95
C THR A 456 -18.85 -29.38 -5.70
N VAL A 457 -18.14 -28.45 -5.07
CA VAL A 457 -17.37 -28.74 -3.85
C VAL A 457 -18.29 -29.15 -2.69
N LEU A 458 -19.39 -28.41 -2.47
CA LEU A 458 -20.38 -28.76 -1.45
C LEU A 458 -21.02 -30.12 -1.72
N SER A 459 -21.39 -30.39 -2.97
CA SER A 459 -22.06 -31.64 -3.36
C SER A 459 -21.20 -32.87 -3.04
N GLY A 460 -19.88 -32.76 -3.22
CA GLY A 460 -18.92 -33.81 -2.85
C GLY A 460 -18.93 -34.10 -1.35
N ALA A 461 -18.94 -33.06 -0.51
CA ALA A 461 -19.00 -33.20 0.95
C ALA A 461 -20.37 -33.74 1.42
N ILE A 462 -21.48 -33.28 0.83
CA ILE A 462 -22.83 -33.81 1.10
C ILE A 462 -22.91 -35.29 0.75
N ALA A 463 -22.36 -35.71 -0.39
CA ALA A 463 -22.34 -37.11 -0.80
C ALA A 463 -21.61 -37.99 0.22
N LYS A 464 -20.42 -37.57 0.69
CA LYS A 464 -19.67 -38.26 1.75
C LYS A 464 -20.48 -38.34 3.05
N ALA A 465 -21.08 -37.24 3.49
CA ALA A 465 -21.84 -37.21 4.74
C ALA A 465 -23.09 -38.10 4.70
N LYS A 466 -23.80 -38.13 3.56
CA LYS A 466 -24.94 -39.05 3.35
C LYS A 466 -24.51 -40.51 3.29
N GLN A 467 -23.38 -40.80 2.65
CA GLN A 467 -22.83 -42.16 2.62
C GLN A 467 -22.44 -42.62 4.04
N ALA A 468 -21.74 -41.77 4.80
CA ALA A 468 -21.41 -42.05 6.20
C ALA A 468 -22.66 -42.31 7.06
N ALA A 469 -23.75 -41.57 6.82
CA ALA A 469 -25.04 -41.79 7.51
C ALA A 469 -25.65 -43.14 7.16
N LYS A 470 -25.63 -43.51 5.88
CA LYS A 470 -26.10 -44.81 5.41
C LYS A 470 -25.28 -45.96 5.96
N ASP A 471 -23.95 -45.83 6.01
CA ASP A 471 -23.04 -46.88 6.48
C ASP A 471 -23.26 -47.22 7.97
N ARG A 472 -23.69 -46.24 8.76
CA ARG A 472 -24.09 -46.44 10.18
C ARG A 472 -25.58 -46.79 10.37
N GLY A 473 -26.32 -47.03 9.29
CA GLY A 473 -27.74 -47.41 9.35
C GLY A 473 -28.72 -46.26 9.60
N GLY A 474 -28.29 -44.99 9.47
CA GLY A 474 -29.14 -43.80 9.59
C GLY A 474 -29.44 -43.13 8.25
N TYR A 475 -30.07 -41.96 8.31
CA TYR A 475 -30.40 -41.14 7.13
C TYR A 475 -30.13 -39.66 7.36
N LEU A 476 -29.39 -39.01 6.47
CA LEU A 476 -29.08 -37.58 6.58
C LEU A 476 -29.90 -36.76 5.60
N SER A 477 -30.72 -35.84 6.11
CA SER A 477 -31.33 -34.80 5.28
C SER A 477 -30.36 -33.63 5.11
N ALA A 478 -30.01 -33.31 3.88
CA ALA A 478 -29.16 -32.17 3.55
C ALA A 478 -30.01 -31.11 2.82
N ILE A 479 -30.12 -29.93 3.42
CA ILE A 479 -30.95 -28.83 2.93
C ILE A 479 -30.02 -27.65 2.60
N VAL A 480 -30.19 -27.06 1.43
CA VAL A 480 -29.34 -25.98 0.93
C VAL A 480 -30.20 -24.81 0.47
N SER A 481 -29.84 -23.58 0.82
CA SER A 481 -30.34 -22.36 0.16
C SER A 481 -29.29 -21.86 -0.83
N VAL A 482 -29.72 -21.47 -2.05
CA VAL A 482 -28.80 -20.91 -3.06
C VAL A 482 -29.11 -19.43 -3.27
N THR A 483 -28.22 -18.58 -2.74
CA THR A 483 -28.28 -17.11 -2.86
C THR A 483 -27.49 -16.67 -4.09
N GLY A 484 -28.21 -16.30 -5.15
CA GLY A 484 -27.63 -15.85 -6.42
C GLY A 484 -28.68 -15.67 -7.52
N THR A 485 -28.23 -15.37 -8.73
CA THR A 485 -29.10 -15.26 -9.93
C THR A 485 -28.57 -16.12 -11.09
N ASP A 486 -29.38 -16.31 -12.13
CA ASP A 486 -28.93 -16.96 -13.37
C ASP A 486 -27.97 -16.06 -14.20
N LYS A 487 -27.86 -14.77 -13.84
CA LYS A 487 -26.96 -13.80 -14.47
C LYS A 487 -25.55 -13.86 -13.88
N ASP A 488 -25.41 -14.40 -12.67
CA ASP A 488 -24.12 -14.66 -12.04
C ASP A 488 -23.30 -15.61 -12.91
N PHE A 489 -21.97 -15.47 -12.88
CA PHE A 489 -21.09 -16.24 -13.75
C PHE A 489 -21.10 -17.75 -13.42
N GLN A 490 -21.47 -18.12 -12.20
CA GLN A 490 -21.67 -19.52 -11.78
C GLN A 490 -22.99 -20.13 -12.28
N ASN A 491 -23.95 -19.30 -12.70
CA ASN A 491 -25.34 -19.64 -13.03
C ASN A 491 -26.11 -20.40 -11.93
N ARG A 492 -27.10 -19.74 -11.32
CA ARG A 492 -27.89 -20.33 -10.22
C ARG A 492 -28.56 -21.66 -10.58
N THR A 493 -29.21 -21.76 -11.74
CA THR A 493 -29.91 -22.98 -12.14
C THR A 493 -28.97 -24.19 -12.28
N GLU A 494 -27.78 -24.00 -12.84
CA GLU A 494 -26.76 -25.05 -12.96
C GLU A 494 -26.25 -25.50 -11.58
N GLN A 495 -25.98 -24.55 -10.68
CA GLN A 495 -25.54 -24.82 -9.30
C GLN A 495 -26.60 -25.62 -8.51
N ILE A 496 -27.89 -25.29 -8.68
CA ILE A 496 -29.00 -26.05 -8.08
C ILE A 496 -28.99 -27.50 -8.59
N ALA A 497 -28.88 -27.71 -9.91
CA ALA A 497 -28.90 -29.04 -10.51
C ALA A 497 -27.75 -29.94 -9.98
N ILE A 498 -26.58 -29.36 -9.71
CA ILE A 498 -25.43 -30.07 -9.13
C ILE A 498 -25.76 -30.59 -7.72
N LEU A 499 -26.39 -29.77 -6.88
CA LEU A 499 -26.77 -30.12 -5.50
C LEU A 499 -27.90 -31.17 -5.49
N GLU A 500 -28.92 -31.00 -6.32
CA GLU A 500 -30.04 -31.93 -6.44
C GLU A 500 -29.62 -33.31 -6.93
N LYS A 501 -28.57 -33.41 -7.77
CA LYS A 501 -27.98 -34.67 -8.20
C LYS A 501 -27.49 -35.54 -7.03
N GLN A 502 -27.07 -34.91 -5.92
CA GLN A 502 -26.72 -35.59 -4.66
C GLN A 502 -27.90 -35.70 -3.68
N LYS A 503 -29.13 -35.56 -4.20
CA LYS A 503 -30.40 -35.58 -3.48
C LYS A 503 -30.49 -34.54 -2.36
N ALA A 504 -29.71 -33.46 -2.41
CA ALA A 504 -29.89 -32.35 -1.47
C ALA A 504 -31.23 -31.67 -1.78
N ILE A 505 -31.93 -31.18 -0.75
CA ILE A 505 -33.15 -30.39 -0.94
C ILE A 505 -32.70 -28.94 -1.09
N VAL A 506 -32.95 -28.35 -2.25
CA VAL A 506 -32.61 -26.95 -2.48
C VAL A 506 -33.85 -26.09 -2.33
N MET A 507 -33.82 -25.18 -1.35
CA MET A 507 -34.92 -24.26 -1.07
C MET A 507 -34.64 -22.88 -1.69
N PRO A 508 -35.68 -22.14 -2.08
CA PRO A 508 -35.52 -20.93 -2.86
C PRO A 508 -35.00 -19.73 -2.04
N SER A 509 -35.14 -19.76 -0.71
CA SER A 509 -34.57 -18.76 0.21
C SER A 509 -33.94 -19.44 1.41
N ASN A 510 -33.08 -18.71 2.13
CA ASN A 510 -32.54 -19.16 3.40
C ASN A 510 -33.63 -19.43 4.45
N TYR A 511 -34.57 -18.49 4.60
CA TYR A 511 -35.69 -18.65 5.51
C TYR A 511 -36.48 -19.95 5.24
N GLN A 512 -36.85 -20.22 3.98
CA GLN A 512 -37.54 -21.47 3.62
C GLN A 512 -36.72 -22.72 3.94
N ALA A 513 -35.41 -22.71 3.70
CA ALA A 513 -34.51 -23.81 4.07
C ALA A 513 -34.57 -24.13 5.56
N VAL A 514 -34.49 -23.09 6.39
CA VAL A 514 -34.55 -23.20 7.86
C VAL A 514 -35.93 -23.68 8.32
N ARG A 515 -37.00 -23.16 7.73
CA ARG A 515 -38.37 -23.60 8.06
C ARG A 515 -38.62 -25.06 7.72
N LEU A 516 -38.08 -25.56 6.61
CA LEU A 516 -38.16 -26.98 6.25
C LEU A 516 -37.37 -27.84 7.24
N ALA A 517 -36.16 -27.42 7.58
CA ALA A 517 -35.31 -28.11 8.57
C ALA A 517 -36.05 -28.29 9.90
N LYS A 518 -36.67 -27.21 10.40
CA LYS A 518 -37.48 -27.23 11.63
C LYS A 518 -38.64 -28.23 11.54
N ARG A 519 -39.39 -28.23 10.44
CA ARG A 519 -40.50 -29.19 10.24
C ARG A 519 -40.04 -30.64 10.23
N ILE A 520 -38.88 -30.94 9.63
CA ILE A 520 -38.28 -32.28 9.63
C ILE A 520 -37.91 -32.72 11.05
N LEU A 521 -37.24 -31.83 11.82
CA LEU A 521 -36.84 -32.13 13.20
C LEU A 521 -38.04 -32.37 14.13
N LEU A 522 -39.06 -31.51 14.03
CA LEU A 522 -40.26 -31.58 14.87
C LEU A 522 -41.31 -32.56 14.35
N ARG A 523 -41.09 -33.14 13.16
CA ARG A 523 -42.04 -34.04 12.46
C ARG A 523 -43.42 -33.39 12.33
N GLU A 524 -43.44 -32.12 11.94
CA GLU A 524 -44.65 -31.30 11.81
C GLU A 524 -45.30 -31.45 10.44
N PHE A 525 -46.64 -31.59 10.44
CA PHE A 525 -47.46 -31.77 9.23
C PHE A 525 -48.63 -30.79 9.19
N GLY A 526 -49.08 -30.47 7.99
CA GLY A 526 -50.25 -29.64 7.71
C GLY A 526 -49.98 -28.13 7.85
N PRO A 527 -51.00 -27.32 7.56
CA PRO A 527 -50.96 -25.87 7.70
C PRO A 527 -51.16 -25.44 9.16
N LYS A 528 -50.64 -26.20 10.14
CA LYS A 528 -50.79 -25.85 11.57
C LYS A 528 -50.38 -24.40 11.76
N THR A 529 -51.35 -23.61 12.21
CA THR A 529 -51.19 -22.20 12.58
C THR A 529 -49.97 -22.07 13.45
N LEU A 530 -48.91 -21.50 12.87
CA LEU A 530 -47.90 -20.86 13.68
C LEU A 530 -48.61 -19.71 14.37
N HIS A 531 -48.77 -19.80 15.68
CA HIS A 531 -48.87 -18.59 16.47
C HIS A 531 -47.54 -17.86 16.36
N VAL A 532 -47.31 -17.17 15.24
CA VAL A 532 -46.62 -15.90 15.33
C VAL A 532 -47.57 -15.07 16.17
N GLN A 533 -47.12 -14.60 17.33
CA GLN A 533 -47.81 -13.50 17.99
C GLN A 533 -47.74 -12.33 17.00
N THR A 534 -48.73 -12.21 16.11
CA THR A 534 -49.04 -10.93 15.50
C THR A 534 -49.30 -10.01 16.67
N CYS A 535 -48.40 -9.06 16.91
CA CYS A 535 -48.62 -8.02 17.90
C CYS A 535 -49.74 -7.09 17.42
N SER A 536 -50.98 -7.57 17.49
CA SER A 536 -52.18 -6.76 17.31
C SER A 536 -52.67 -6.29 18.68
N HIS A 537 -51.85 -5.54 19.42
CA HIS A 537 -52.31 -4.92 20.68
C HIS A 537 -51.90 -3.46 20.75
N ARG A 538 -52.90 -2.62 21.09
CA ARG A 538 -52.78 -1.19 21.36
C ARG A 538 -51.71 -0.98 22.43
N LEU A 539 -50.66 -0.25 22.10
CA LEU A 539 -49.62 0.16 23.03
C LEU A 539 -49.77 1.63 23.40
N SER A 540 -49.50 1.91 24.67
CA SER A 540 -49.49 3.23 25.27
C SER A 540 -48.46 4.12 24.59
N SER A 541 -48.90 5.33 24.23
CA SER A 541 -48.07 6.42 23.70
C SER A 541 -46.83 6.66 24.56
N ARG A 542 -45.65 6.24 24.09
CA ARG A 542 -44.40 6.87 24.51
C ARG A 542 -43.99 7.81 23.39
N SER A 543 -44.33 9.08 23.57
CA SER A 543 -43.89 10.15 22.68
C SER A 543 -42.37 10.14 22.56
N PHE A 544 -41.87 10.02 21.33
CA PHE A 544 -40.47 10.28 21.02
C PHE A 544 -40.10 11.70 21.45
N PRO A 545 -38.85 11.95 21.89
CA PRO A 545 -38.33 13.30 21.99
C PRO A 545 -38.47 13.97 20.63
N SER A 546 -39.24 15.05 20.58
CA SER A 546 -39.31 15.93 19.42
C SER A 546 -37.94 16.56 19.18
N GLU A 547 -37.48 16.47 17.93
CA GLU A 547 -36.28 17.12 17.38
C GLU A 547 -34.94 16.57 17.89
N ILE A 548 -34.45 15.52 17.22
CA ILE A 548 -33.00 15.34 17.07
C ILE A 548 -32.59 16.17 15.85
N GLU A 549 -32.06 17.37 16.08
CA GLU A 549 -31.40 18.16 15.04
C GLU A 549 -30.37 17.29 14.33
N SER A 550 -30.67 16.91 13.09
CA SER A 550 -29.77 16.15 12.23
C SER A 550 -29.22 17.12 11.18
N PRO A 551 -27.89 17.31 11.08
CA PRO A 551 -27.29 18.23 10.13
C PRO A 551 -27.70 17.84 8.70
N GLU A 552 -27.86 18.83 7.83
CA GLU A 552 -28.08 18.57 6.42
C GLU A 552 -26.84 17.89 5.82
N LEU A 553 -27.01 16.66 5.35
CA LEU A 553 -25.92 15.87 4.78
C LEU A 553 -25.69 16.28 3.32
N ASP A 554 -24.44 16.52 2.93
CA ASP A 554 -24.06 16.68 1.52
C ASP A 554 -23.95 15.30 0.87
N THR A 555 -24.72 15.07 -0.19
CA THR A 555 -24.73 13.80 -0.94
C THR A 555 -24.47 14.01 -2.43
N TYR A 556 -24.02 15.21 -2.85
CA TYR A 556 -23.85 15.52 -4.28
C TYR A 556 -22.87 14.56 -4.96
N ALA A 557 -21.72 14.32 -4.34
CA ALA A 557 -20.72 13.37 -4.87
C ALA A 557 -21.28 11.94 -4.94
N ILE A 558 -22.07 11.52 -3.94
CA ILE A 558 -22.70 10.19 -3.91
C ILE A 558 -23.71 10.03 -5.06
N LEU A 559 -24.54 11.05 -5.32
CA LEU A 559 -25.48 11.02 -6.44
C LEU A 559 -24.76 11.01 -7.81
N SER A 560 -23.60 11.67 -7.90
CA SER A 560 -22.72 11.60 -9.07
C SER A 560 -22.22 10.16 -9.30
N LEU A 561 -21.86 9.45 -8.22
CA LEU A 561 -21.44 8.04 -8.27
C LEU A 561 -22.52 7.13 -8.87
N PHE A 562 -23.79 7.39 -8.55
CA PHE A 562 -24.94 6.61 -9.05
C PHE A 562 -25.21 6.81 -10.54
N THR A 563 -24.88 7.99 -11.07
CA THR A 563 -25.30 8.44 -12.42
C THR A 563 -24.19 8.44 -13.46
N GLN A 564 -22.95 8.75 -13.07
CA GLN A 564 -21.81 8.88 -14.00
C GLN A 564 -21.05 7.56 -14.23
N GLY A 565 -21.39 6.51 -13.47
CA GLY A 565 -20.67 5.23 -13.51
C GLY A 565 -19.42 5.22 -12.63
N LEU A 566 -18.95 4.02 -12.32
CA LEU A 566 -17.81 3.79 -11.44
C LEU A 566 -16.50 3.81 -12.22
N HIS A 567 -15.51 4.51 -11.68
CA HIS A 567 -14.12 4.43 -12.10
C HIS A 567 -13.30 4.10 -10.86
N VAL A 568 -12.78 2.88 -10.80
CA VAL A 568 -12.29 2.28 -9.58
C VAL A 568 -10.77 2.25 -9.58
N VAL A 569 -10.19 2.55 -8.42
CA VAL A 569 -8.82 2.14 -8.07
C VAL A 569 -8.91 1.04 -7.03
N ASN A 570 -8.25 -0.08 -7.28
CA ASN A 570 -8.29 -1.25 -6.42
C ASN A 570 -6.93 -1.44 -5.72
N LEU A 571 -6.95 -1.50 -4.38
CA LEU A 571 -5.79 -1.77 -3.53
C LEU A 571 -6.04 -3.09 -2.78
N GLY A 572 -5.17 -4.07 -3.00
CA GLY A 572 -5.31 -5.42 -2.44
C GLY A 572 -5.66 -6.45 -3.50
N LEU A 573 -6.74 -7.21 -3.30
CA LEU A 573 -7.09 -8.39 -4.07
C LEU A 573 -7.39 -8.05 -5.53
N GLU A 574 -6.51 -8.48 -6.43
CA GLU A 574 -6.63 -8.22 -7.87
C GLU A 574 -7.91 -8.80 -8.49
N ALA A 575 -8.45 -9.87 -7.90
CA ALA A 575 -9.71 -10.48 -8.33
C ALA A 575 -10.87 -9.46 -8.37
N PHE A 576 -10.92 -8.49 -7.45
CA PHE A 576 -11.96 -7.45 -7.46
C PHE A 576 -11.83 -6.54 -8.68
N SER A 577 -10.62 -6.12 -9.04
CA SER A 577 -10.37 -5.34 -10.26
C SER A 577 -10.71 -6.14 -11.52
N LYS A 578 -10.32 -7.42 -11.58
CA LYS A 578 -10.63 -8.32 -12.70
C LYS A 578 -12.14 -8.50 -12.90
N ASN A 579 -12.90 -8.70 -11.82
CA ASN A 579 -14.36 -8.86 -11.88
C ASN A 579 -15.04 -7.58 -12.40
N LEU A 580 -14.61 -6.41 -11.93
CA LEU A 580 -15.14 -5.12 -12.41
C LEU A 580 -14.87 -4.92 -13.90
N ASN A 581 -13.63 -5.16 -14.34
CA ASN A 581 -13.26 -5.04 -15.75
C ASN A 581 -14.04 -6.03 -16.64
N ALA A 582 -14.29 -7.26 -16.17
CA ALA A 582 -15.13 -8.23 -16.86
C ALA A 582 -16.60 -7.75 -17.03
N CYS A 583 -17.08 -6.92 -16.08
CA CYS A 583 -18.37 -6.25 -16.13
C CYS A 583 -18.32 -4.87 -16.84
N GLN A 584 -17.24 -4.56 -17.57
CA GLN A 584 -17.02 -3.29 -18.28
C GLN A 584 -17.00 -2.05 -17.36
N VAL A 585 -16.65 -2.22 -16.09
CA VAL A 585 -16.43 -1.13 -15.13
C VAL A 585 -14.93 -0.83 -15.08
N PRO A 586 -14.48 0.38 -15.48
CA PRO A 586 -13.06 0.73 -15.47
C PRO A 586 -12.44 0.57 -14.08
N SER A 587 -11.49 -0.35 -13.94
CA SER A 587 -10.75 -0.58 -12.69
C SER A 587 -9.25 -0.66 -12.94
N ILE A 588 -8.48 0.12 -12.18
CA ILE A 588 -7.02 0.06 -12.16
C ILE A 588 -6.56 -0.68 -10.90
N GLN A 589 -5.80 -1.75 -11.11
CA GLN A 589 -5.12 -2.45 -10.03
C GLN A 589 -3.87 -1.66 -9.59
N VAL A 590 -3.71 -1.46 -8.28
CA VAL A 590 -2.46 -0.97 -7.69
C VAL A 590 -1.60 -2.15 -7.26
N SER A 591 -0.33 -2.16 -7.66
CA SER A 591 0.68 -3.10 -7.17
C SER A 591 1.15 -2.68 -5.77
N TRP A 592 0.23 -2.80 -4.81
CA TRP A 592 0.37 -2.26 -3.46
C TRP A 592 1.44 -2.97 -2.64
N ASN A 593 2.17 -2.21 -1.83
CA ASN A 593 3.08 -2.69 -0.81
C ASN A 593 2.79 -1.98 0.52
N PRO A 594 3.03 -2.61 1.68
CA PRO A 594 2.86 -1.96 2.98
C PRO A 594 3.69 -0.68 3.07
N PRO A 595 3.09 0.46 3.46
CA PRO A 595 3.84 1.68 3.73
C PRO A 595 4.95 1.42 4.77
N GLY A 596 6.15 1.92 4.50
CA GLY A 596 7.32 1.63 5.36
C GLY A 596 7.87 0.22 5.19
N ARG A 597 7.48 -0.51 4.13
CA ARG A 597 7.89 -1.90 3.83
C ARG A 597 7.65 -2.86 5.00
N GLY A 598 6.58 -2.66 5.77
CA GLY A 598 6.23 -3.50 6.91
C GLY A 598 6.94 -3.13 8.22
N ASN A 599 7.83 -2.13 8.23
CA ASN A 599 8.42 -1.61 9.46
C ASN A 599 7.38 -0.79 10.26
N MET A 600 6.84 -1.37 11.33
CA MET A 600 5.77 -0.74 12.12
C MET A 600 6.13 0.64 12.68
N ARG A 601 7.37 0.83 13.14
CA ARG A 601 7.82 2.13 13.65
C ARG A 601 7.78 3.21 12.57
N SER A 602 8.16 2.87 11.35
CA SER A 602 8.09 3.78 10.20
C SER A 602 6.64 4.04 9.80
N PHE A 603 5.81 3.00 9.76
CA PHE A 603 4.38 3.11 9.47
C PHE A 603 3.62 3.98 10.49
N GLU A 604 3.89 3.83 11.78
CA GLU A 604 3.32 4.67 12.84
C GLU A 604 3.71 6.13 12.67
N ALA A 605 4.98 6.41 12.32
CA ALA A 605 5.44 7.76 12.03
C ALA A 605 4.71 8.36 10.81
N LEU A 606 4.63 7.61 9.70
CA LEU A 606 3.88 8.03 8.50
C LEU A 606 2.40 8.29 8.82
N THR A 607 1.79 7.44 9.64
CA THR A 607 0.38 7.59 10.07
C THR A 607 0.18 8.84 10.92
N ARG A 608 1.06 9.10 11.90
CA ARG A 608 1.01 10.34 12.71
C ARG A 608 1.15 11.58 11.84
N ILE A 609 2.07 11.57 10.88
CA ILE A 609 2.26 12.68 9.95
C ILE A 609 1.02 12.88 9.08
N GLU A 610 0.43 11.79 8.58
CA GLU A 610 -0.75 11.87 7.73
C GLU A 610 -2.00 12.35 8.49
N LYS A 611 -2.13 12.02 9.78
CA LYS A 611 -3.22 12.53 10.64
C LYS A 611 -3.06 13.99 11.05
N GLN A 612 -1.89 14.58 10.90
CA GLN A 612 -1.67 15.98 11.28
C GLN A 612 -2.31 16.93 10.26
N GLU A 613 -3.39 17.62 10.65
CA GLU A 613 -4.11 18.57 9.80
C GLU A 613 -3.63 20.02 9.96
N SER A 614 -2.88 20.35 11.03
CA SER A 614 -2.51 21.74 11.33
C SER A 614 -1.40 22.31 10.44
N LEU A 615 -0.71 21.47 9.67
CA LEU A 615 0.43 21.84 8.84
C LEU A 615 0.19 21.37 7.40
N ASP A 616 0.28 22.29 6.44
CA ASP A 616 0.20 21.97 5.02
C ASP A 616 1.57 21.57 4.48
N ARG A 617 1.95 20.31 4.69
CA ARG A 617 3.20 19.72 4.20
C ARG A 617 3.31 19.82 2.67
N ASP A 618 2.20 19.60 1.95
CA ASP A 618 2.22 19.59 0.49
C ASP A 618 2.50 20.99 -0.06
N ALA A 619 1.92 22.04 0.55
CA ALA A 619 2.27 23.43 0.24
C ALA A 619 3.72 23.76 0.63
N ALA A 620 4.20 23.31 1.79
CA ALA A 620 5.60 23.50 2.19
C ALA A 620 6.59 22.83 1.21
N ASN A 621 6.28 21.61 0.76
CA ASN A 621 7.06 20.90 -0.24
C ASN A 621 7.01 21.57 -1.61
N ALA A 622 5.85 22.10 -2.02
CA ALA A 622 5.70 22.87 -3.25
C ALA A 622 6.53 24.17 -3.22
N GLU A 623 6.54 24.88 -2.10
CA GLU A 623 7.40 26.06 -1.89
C GLU A 623 8.89 25.68 -1.93
N ALA A 624 9.30 24.65 -1.18
CA ALA A 624 10.69 24.23 -1.12
C ALA A 624 11.22 23.81 -2.50
N VAL A 625 10.49 22.98 -3.25
CA VAL A 625 10.90 22.58 -4.60
C VAL A 625 10.83 23.74 -5.60
N GLY A 626 9.88 24.67 -5.41
CA GLY A 626 9.79 25.91 -6.19
C GLY A 626 11.08 26.73 -6.09
N ARG A 627 11.64 26.87 -4.88
CA ARG A 627 12.92 27.57 -4.68
C ARG A 627 14.08 26.91 -5.41
N ILE A 628 14.10 25.59 -5.50
CA ILE A 628 15.12 24.86 -6.27
C ILE A 628 14.99 25.17 -7.76
N ILE A 629 13.76 25.10 -8.29
CA ILE A 629 13.46 25.30 -9.72
C ILE A 629 13.75 26.75 -10.14
N ASP A 630 13.37 27.72 -9.31
CA ASP A 630 13.53 29.16 -9.56
C ASP A 630 14.96 29.66 -9.33
N SER A 631 15.83 28.83 -8.73
CA SER A 631 17.22 29.17 -8.50
C SER A 631 17.97 29.42 -9.80
N LEU A 632 18.76 30.49 -9.82
CA LEU A 632 19.58 30.90 -10.95
C LEU A 632 21.06 31.00 -10.50
N PRO A 633 21.78 29.86 -10.42
CA PRO A 633 23.17 29.81 -10.01
C PRO A 633 24.09 30.43 -11.08
N MET A 634 24.72 31.54 -10.71
CA MET A 634 25.65 32.31 -11.54
C MET A 634 27.07 32.12 -11.05
N LEU A 635 27.96 31.63 -11.90
CA LEU A 635 29.40 31.54 -11.61
C LEU A 635 30.02 32.94 -11.62
N GLN A 636 30.44 33.42 -10.46
CA GLN A 636 30.97 34.78 -10.26
C GLN A 636 32.48 34.87 -10.53
N GLY A 637 33.23 33.81 -10.20
CA GLY A 637 34.68 33.86 -10.21
C GLY A 637 35.32 32.73 -9.42
N ILE A 638 36.62 32.90 -9.16
CA ILE A 638 37.41 32.04 -8.28
C ILE A 638 37.94 32.88 -7.12
N GLY A 639 37.80 32.40 -5.89
CA GLY A 639 38.39 32.99 -4.69
C GLY A 639 39.39 32.05 -4.03
N ARG A 640 40.11 32.54 -3.03
CA ARG A 640 40.88 31.67 -2.12
C ARG A 640 39.97 31.27 -0.96
N ALA A 641 39.95 29.98 -0.59
CA ALA A 641 39.02 29.46 0.40
C ALA A 641 39.02 30.26 1.72
N GLY A 642 40.21 30.58 2.26
CA GLY A 642 40.35 31.36 3.50
C GLY A 642 39.78 32.78 3.44
N ASP A 643 39.54 33.33 2.25
CA ASP A 643 39.00 34.68 2.08
C ASP A 643 37.48 34.70 1.83
N VAL A 644 36.92 33.62 1.24
CA VAL A 644 35.54 33.63 0.74
C VAL A 644 34.64 32.56 1.33
N VAL A 645 35.18 31.44 1.82
CA VAL A 645 34.39 30.35 2.40
C VAL A 645 34.04 30.72 3.85
N PRO A 646 32.74 30.80 4.22
CA PRO A 646 32.31 31.16 5.56
C PRO A 646 32.95 30.27 6.62
N GLY A 647 33.45 30.85 7.71
CA GLY A 647 34.02 30.09 8.84
C GLY A 647 35.39 29.44 8.59
N MET A 648 35.97 29.60 7.40
CA MET A 648 37.29 29.02 7.09
C MET A 648 38.39 29.63 7.96
N ARG A 649 39.27 28.78 8.50
CA ARG A 649 40.39 29.17 9.38
C ARG A 649 41.66 28.38 9.03
N LYS A 650 42.82 28.89 9.46
CA LYS A 650 44.14 28.33 9.11
C LYS A 650 44.31 26.86 9.51
N ASN A 651 43.74 26.47 10.64
CA ASN A 651 43.85 25.13 11.21
C ASN A 651 42.62 24.26 10.92
N LEU A 652 41.75 24.65 9.99
CA LEU A 652 40.57 23.89 9.59
C LEU A 652 40.81 23.22 8.23
N VAL A 653 40.48 21.94 8.19
CA VAL A 653 40.39 21.16 6.95
C VAL A 653 38.93 20.78 6.77
N LEU A 654 38.28 21.32 5.75
CA LEU A 654 36.93 20.87 5.40
C LEU A 654 36.99 19.52 4.71
N HIS A 655 35.95 18.70 4.85
CA HIS A 655 35.84 17.40 4.19
C HIS A 655 34.42 17.11 3.70
N ALA A 656 34.28 16.13 2.81
CA ALA A 656 32.96 15.66 2.36
C ALA A 656 32.21 14.87 3.45
N GLY A 657 30.88 14.81 3.34
CA GLY A 657 30.00 14.02 4.21
C GLY A 657 29.69 14.65 5.57
N PRO A 658 29.01 13.92 6.47
CA PRO A 658 28.64 14.43 7.79
C PRO A 658 29.87 14.57 8.71
N PRO A 659 29.74 15.26 9.87
CA PRO A 659 30.85 15.49 10.81
C PRO A 659 31.63 14.22 11.13
N LEU A 660 32.96 14.30 11.05
CA LEU A 660 33.84 13.14 11.17
C LEU A 660 35.14 13.49 11.91
N THR A 661 35.59 12.59 12.77
CA THR A 661 36.91 12.69 13.41
C THR A 661 37.97 11.95 12.60
N TRP A 662 39.24 12.33 12.77
CA TRP A 662 40.39 11.68 12.12
C TRP A 662 40.39 10.14 12.25
N ASP A 663 40.09 9.62 13.44
CA ASP A 663 40.11 8.18 13.70
C ASP A 663 39.05 7.41 12.91
N CYS A 664 37.94 8.08 12.57
CA CYS A 664 36.84 7.51 11.79
C CYS A 664 36.98 7.74 10.28
N MET A 665 38.00 8.50 9.82
CA MET A 665 38.25 8.73 8.40
C MET A 665 38.69 7.45 7.69
N CYS A 666 38.08 7.16 6.55
CA CYS A 666 38.50 6.12 5.64
C CYS A 666 39.86 6.45 4.98
N GLY A 667 40.54 5.46 4.40
CA GLY A 667 41.87 5.65 3.80
C GLY A 667 41.97 6.76 2.76
N PRO A 668 41.08 6.88 1.74
CA PRO A 668 41.18 7.98 0.77
C PRO A 668 41.02 9.36 1.43
N MET A 669 40.16 9.50 2.45
CA MET A 669 40.01 10.75 3.19
C MET A 669 41.27 11.08 4.00
N ARG A 670 41.86 10.09 4.71
CA ARG A 670 43.13 10.28 5.42
C ARG A 670 44.26 10.69 4.47
N GLY A 671 44.36 10.06 3.30
CA GLY A 671 45.33 10.41 2.27
C GLY A 671 45.15 11.85 1.78
N ALA A 672 43.91 12.29 1.56
CA ALA A 672 43.61 13.64 1.13
C ALA A 672 43.98 14.69 2.20
N VAL A 673 43.67 14.42 3.48
CA VAL A 673 44.08 15.30 4.59
C VAL A 673 45.60 15.37 4.70
N ILE A 674 46.31 14.25 4.60
CA ILE A 674 47.78 14.23 4.59
C ILE A 674 48.32 15.10 3.45
N GLY A 675 47.82 14.90 2.24
CA GLY A 675 48.23 15.69 1.08
C GLY A 675 47.92 17.18 1.25
N ALA A 676 46.79 17.53 1.87
CA ALA A 676 46.44 18.92 2.13
C ALA A 676 47.34 19.58 3.19
N LEU A 677 47.74 18.87 4.25
CA LEU A 677 48.69 19.38 5.24
C LEU A 677 50.09 19.56 4.67
N LEU A 678 50.52 18.65 3.78
CA LEU A 678 51.76 18.81 3.00
C LEU A 678 51.66 19.99 2.04
N TYR A 679 50.53 20.14 1.35
CA TYR A 679 50.24 21.27 0.49
C TYR A 679 50.33 22.58 1.28
N GLU A 680 49.69 22.71 2.44
CA GLU A 680 49.76 23.91 3.29
C GLU A 680 51.13 24.11 3.99
N LYS A 681 52.09 23.19 3.82
CA LYS A 681 53.41 23.20 4.48
C LYS A 681 53.31 23.19 6.01
N LEU A 682 52.27 22.55 6.55
CA LEU A 682 52.09 22.32 7.99
C LEU A 682 52.85 21.08 8.49
N ALA A 683 53.28 20.22 7.56
CA ALA A 683 54.14 19.06 7.79
C ALA A 683 55.09 18.86 6.60
N ASN A 684 56.23 18.20 6.81
CA ASN A 684 57.20 17.92 5.74
C ASN A 684 57.11 16.49 5.21
N THR A 685 56.58 15.55 6.02
CA THR A 685 56.42 14.15 5.62
C THR A 685 54.99 13.67 5.85
N PRO A 686 54.54 12.63 5.13
CA PRO A 686 53.23 12.01 5.36
C PRO A 686 53.00 11.59 6.82
N GLU A 687 54.05 11.10 7.49
CA GLU A 687 54.00 10.67 8.90
C GLU A 687 53.83 11.85 9.86
N GLU A 688 54.51 12.97 9.59
CA GLU A 688 54.33 14.22 10.34
C GLU A 688 52.91 14.76 10.14
N ALA A 689 52.40 14.73 8.91
CA ALA A 689 51.05 15.18 8.58
C ALA A 689 49.99 14.35 9.30
N ALA A 690 50.12 13.01 9.27
CA ALA A 690 49.20 12.11 9.97
C ALA A 690 49.23 12.31 11.50
N LYS A 691 50.42 12.52 12.08
CA LYS A 691 50.55 12.85 13.51
C LYS A 691 49.92 14.19 13.86
N LEU A 692 50.07 15.19 12.99
CA LEU A 692 49.46 16.51 13.18
C LEU A 692 47.92 16.42 13.11
N ALA A 693 47.39 15.71 12.11
CA ALA A 693 45.95 15.47 11.98
C ALA A 693 45.37 14.76 13.23
N ALA A 694 46.08 13.78 13.78
CA ALA A 694 45.68 13.06 15.00
C ALA A 694 45.88 13.86 16.30
N SER A 695 46.55 15.02 16.27
CA SER A 695 46.99 15.71 17.49
C SER A 695 45.91 16.56 18.18
N GLY A 696 44.74 16.74 17.55
CA GLY A 696 43.69 17.66 18.00
C GLY A 696 43.99 19.14 17.75
N LYS A 697 45.05 19.46 16.99
CA LYS A 697 45.38 20.84 16.58
C LYS A 697 44.77 21.24 15.23
N ILE A 698 44.35 20.25 14.45
CA ILE A 698 43.65 20.42 13.18
C ILE A 698 42.19 20.09 13.43
N ASP A 699 41.32 21.01 13.03
CA ASP A 699 39.89 20.83 13.11
C ASP A 699 39.36 20.27 11.78
N PHE A 700 38.28 19.49 11.86
CA PHE A 700 37.63 18.87 10.71
C PHE A 700 36.14 19.19 10.75
N GLU A 701 35.66 19.88 9.71
CA GLU A 701 34.25 20.26 9.59
C GLU A 701 33.72 19.91 8.18
N PRO A 702 32.45 19.51 8.03
CA PRO A 702 31.85 19.23 6.72
C PRO A 702 31.84 20.44 5.79
N CYS A 703 32.14 20.25 4.50
CA CYS A 703 31.96 21.30 3.50
C CYS A 703 30.53 21.89 3.52
N HIS A 704 29.51 21.04 3.69
CA HIS A 704 28.10 21.43 3.69
C HIS A 704 27.74 22.48 4.75
N GLU A 705 28.45 22.51 5.89
CA GLU A 705 28.24 23.46 7.00
C GLU A 705 28.87 24.83 6.69
N HIS A 706 29.74 24.90 5.69
CA HIS A 706 30.45 26.11 5.24
C HIS A 706 29.98 26.59 3.86
N LYS A 707 28.75 26.22 3.47
CA LYS A 707 28.17 26.51 2.14
C LYS A 707 29.07 26.01 1.00
N ALA A 708 29.81 24.93 1.24
CA ALA A 708 30.71 24.33 0.27
C ALA A 708 30.30 22.88 -0.02
N VAL A 709 30.86 22.33 -1.09
CA VAL A 709 30.80 20.90 -1.43
C VAL A 709 32.12 20.44 -2.02
N GLY A 710 32.51 19.20 -1.69
CA GLY A 710 33.75 18.59 -2.16
C GLY A 710 33.52 17.22 -2.83
N PRO A 711 34.02 16.98 -4.06
CA PRO A 711 33.95 15.66 -4.67
C PRO A 711 34.87 14.67 -3.97
N MET A 712 34.45 13.39 -3.85
CA MET A 712 35.23 12.32 -3.22
C MET A 712 35.66 12.69 -1.78
N ALA A 713 36.95 12.68 -1.41
CA ALA A 713 37.36 13.09 -0.06
C ALA A 713 36.95 14.54 0.28
N GLY A 714 36.75 15.40 -0.72
CA GLY A 714 36.23 16.75 -0.56
C GLY A 714 37.12 17.70 0.24
N VAL A 715 38.40 17.35 0.41
CA VAL A 715 39.30 18.12 1.26
C VAL A 715 39.51 19.53 0.72
N MET A 716 39.33 20.53 1.59
CA MET A 716 39.54 21.95 1.29
C MET A 716 40.27 22.63 2.45
N THR A 717 41.35 23.36 2.12
CA THR A 717 42.18 24.13 3.06
C THR A 717 42.27 25.60 2.65
N GLU A 718 42.78 26.47 3.54
CA GLU A 718 42.68 27.92 3.36
C GLU A 718 43.28 28.45 2.06
N SER A 719 44.36 27.84 1.57
CA SER A 719 45.07 28.32 0.37
C SER A 719 44.48 27.79 -0.93
N MET A 720 43.53 26.85 -0.89
CA MET A 720 42.97 26.26 -2.10
C MET A 720 42.08 27.24 -2.86
N PRO A 721 42.17 27.30 -4.20
CA PRO A 721 41.24 28.07 -5.01
C PRO A 721 39.87 27.40 -5.06
N VAL A 722 38.82 28.20 -4.95
CA VAL A 722 37.43 27.75 -4.97
C VAL A 722 36.59 28.53 -5.98
N TRP A 723 35.72 27.82 -6.69
CA TRP A 723 34.65 28.41 -7.48
C TRP A 723 33.66 29.14 -6.57
N MET A 724 33.18 30.31 -7.01
CA MET A 724 32.17 31.09 -6.30
C MET A 724 30.89 31.12 -7.13
N ILE A 725 29.85 30.44 -6.66
CA ILE A 725 28.52 30.47 -7.29
C ILE A 725 27.58 31.31 -6.44
N GLN A 726 26.86 32.23 -7.07
CA GLN A 726 25.82 33.02 -6.43
C GLN A 726 24.46 32.68 -7.03
N ASN A 727 23.48 32.37 -6.19
CA ASN A 727 22.09 32.30 -6.60
C ASN A 727 21.58 33.71 -6.86
N LYS A 728 21.34 34.08 -8.12
CA LYS A 728 20.84 35.42 -8.45
C LYS A 728 19.42 35.64 -7.90
N THR A 729 18.63 34.59 -7.76
CA THR A 729 17.25 34.65 -7.29
C THR A 729 17.18 34.90 -5.78
N TYR A 730 17.94 34.13 -4.99
CA TYR A 730 17.85 34.14 -3.52
C TYR A 730 19.06 34.78 -2.81
N GLY A 731 20.11 35.13 -3.54
CA GLY A 731 21.29 35.84 -3.05
C GLY A 731 22.32 34.99 -2.31
N ASN A 732 22.03 33.72 -1.99
CA ASN A 732 22.95 32.83 -1.29
C ASN A 732 24.14 32.41 -2.19
N LEU A 733 25.25 32.04 -1.54
CA LEU A 733 26.51 31.65 -2.19
C LEU A 733 26.81 30.18 -1.90
N ALA A 734 27.53 29.54 -2.82
CA ALA A 734 28.13 28.23 -2.60
C ALA A 734 29.50 28.10 -3.26
N TYR A 735 30.31 27.18 -2.72
CA TYR A 735 31.72 27.02 -3.09
C TYR A 735 32.11 25.57 -3.36
N ALA A 736 33.09 25.36 -4.23
CA ALA A 736 33.75 24.08 -4.42
C ALA A 736 35.19 24.31 -4.88
N THR A 737 36.11 23.40 -4.57
CA THR A 737 37.49 23.45 -5.07
C THR A 737 37.54 23.32 -6.61
N LEU A 738 38.68 23.60 -7.23
CA LEU A 738 38.87 23.30 -8.66
C LEU A 738 39.10 21.79 -8.85
N ASN A 739 38.63 21.24 -9.98
CA ASN A 739 38.80 19.83 -10.27
C ASN A 739 40.23 19.52 -10.75
N GLU A 740 40.90 18.59 -10.07
CA GLU A 740 42.31 18.27 -10.30
C GLU A 740 42.56 17.39 -11.55
N GLY A 741 41.56 16.58 -11.94
CA GLY A 741 41.69 15.52 -12.95
C GLY A 741 41.16 14.16 -12.49
N LEU A 742 41.54 13.12 -13.23
CA LEU A 742 41.25 11.70 -12.96
C LEU A 742 42.52 10.94 -12.55
N GLY A 743 42.34 9.75 -11.98
CA GLY A 743 43.45 8.88 -11.56
C GLY A 743 44.02 9.25 -10.19
N LYS A 744 45.31 9.59 -10.14
CA LYS A 744 46.03 9.95 -8.90
C LYS A 744 45.91 11.45 -8.63
N VAL A 745 44.90 11.83 -7.87
CA VAL A 745 44.64 13.22 -7.44
C VAL A 745 44.23 13.28 -5.97
N LEU A 746 44.31 14.46 -5.35
CA LEU A 746 44.06 14.65 -3.91
C LEU A 746 42.67 14.21 -3.51
N ARG A 747 41.65 14.51 -4.31
CA ARG A 747 40.26 14.09 -4.02
C ARG A 747 40.08 12.58 -3.87
N TYR A 748 40.93 11.75 -4.50
CA TYR A 748 40.93 10.28 -4.30
C TYR A 748 41.95 9.81 -3.24
N GLY A 749 42.54 10.74 -2.49
CA GLY A 749 43.50 10.46 -1.43
C GLY A 749 44.94 10.31 -1.89
N ALA A 750 45.29 10.68 -3.13
CA ALA A 750 46.67 10.66 -3.60
C ALA A 750 47.42 11.93 -3.17
N TYR A 751 48.69 11.81 -2.80
CA TYR A 751 49.51 12.93 -2.29
C TYR A 751 50.97 12.84 -2.72
N SER A 752 51.23 12.28 -3.91
CA SER A 752 52.58 12.28 -4.48
C SER A 752 53.06 13.71 -4.77
N GLN A 753 54.36 13.86 -4.99
CA GLN A 753 54.95 15.14 -5.36
C GLN A 753 54.28 15.76 -6.61
N GLU A 754 53.95 14.94 -7.61
CA GLU A 754 53.22 15.35 -8.82
C GLU A 754 51.82 15.93 -8.48
N VAL A 755 51.10 15.32 -7.53
CA VAL A 755 49.80 15.83 -7.08
C VAL A 755 49.96 17.21 -6.43
N LEU A 756 50.93 17.36 -5.53
CA LEU A 756 51.19 18.63 -4.84
C LEU A 756 51.64 19.73 -5.82
N GLU A 757 52.47 19.40 -6.80
CA GLU A 757 52.90 20.31 -7.87
C GLU A 757 51.74 20.74 -8.75
N ASN A 758 50.85 19.80 -9.12
CA ASN A 758 49.64 20.12 -9.86
C ASN A 758 48.70 21.04 -9.07
N LEU A 759 48.49 20.80 -7.77
CA LEU A 759 47.71 21.69 -6.89
C LEU A 759 48.32 23.09 -6.83
N ARG A 760 49.64 23.19 -6.66
CA ARG A 760 50.35 24.48 -6.64
C ARG A 760 50.28 25.19 -7.98
N TRP A 761 50.35 24.48 -9.10
CA TRP A 761 50.14 25.06 -10.43
C TRP A 761 48.70 25.55 -10.61
N MET A 762 47.72 24.79 -10.11
CA MET A 762 46.32 25.20 -10.16
C MET A 762 46.08 26.48 -9.34
N GLU A 763 46.66 26.59 -8.14
CA GLU A 763 46.60 27.77 -7.28
C GLU A 763 47.28 28.99 -7.91
N THR A 764 48.51 28.83 -8.39
CA THR A 764 49.37 29.97 -8.79
C THR A 764 49.21 30.39 -10.24
N THR A 765 48.67 29.51 -11.09
CA THR A 765 48.60 29.72 -12.54
C THR A 765 47.17 29.59 -13.08
N LEU A 766 46.54 28.41 -12.94
CA LEU A 766 45.23 28.15 -13.53
C LEU A 766 44.15 29.06 -12.97
N ALA A 767 44.01 29.10 -11.64
CA ALA A 767 42.98 29.88 -10.97
C ALA A 767 43.09 31.39 -11.25
N PRO A 768 44.26 32.03 -11.17
CA PRO A 768 44.42 33.44 -11.55
C PRO A 768 44.01 33.75 -12.99
N VAL A 769 44.41 32.91 -13.96
CA VAL A 769 44.06 33.10 -15.37
C VAL A 769 42.54 32.98 -15.57
N LEU A 770 41.91 31.94 -15.03
CA LEU A 770 40.47 31.73 -15.12
C LEU A 770 39.68 32.84 -14.39
N HIS A 771 40.17 33.31 -13.24
CA HIS A 771 39.56 34.43 -12.52
C HIS A 771 39.58 35.73 -13.34
N LYS A 772 40.70 36.04 -14.00
CA LYS A 772 40.79 37.20 -14.92
C LYS A 772 39.83 37.06 -16.09
N ALA A 773 39.75 35.87 -16.69
CA ALA A 773 38.84 35.59 -17.79
C ALA A 773 37.37 35.78 -17.36
N LEU A 774 36.97 35.27 -16.20
CA LEU A 774 35.63 35.45 -15.66
C LEU A 774 35.31 36.91 -15.34
N LYS A 775 36.26 37.67 -14.78
CA LYS A 775 36.10 39.13 -14.58
C LYS A 775 35.86 39.88 -15.88
N ARG A 776 36.49 39.45 -16.98
CA ARG A 776 36.30 40.04 -18.31
C ARG A 776 34.99 39.60 -18.95
N HIS A 777 34.62 38.33 -18.81
CA HIS A 777 33.39 37.76 -19.37
C HIS A 777 32.13 38.27 -18.67
N GLY A 778 32.20 38.38 -17.34
CA GLY A 778 31.03 38.51 -16.48
C GLY A 778 30.49 37.15 -16.02
N PRO A 779 29.51 37.14 -15.09
CA PRO A 779 29.00 35.90 -14.51
C PRO A 779 28.38 34.95 -15.54
N ILE A 780 28.62 33.65 -15.40
CA ILE A 780 28.10 32.61 -16.31
C ILE A 780 26.89 31.91 -15.69
N ASP A 781 25.83 31.74 -16.48
CA ASP A 781 24.64 30.97 -16.08
C ASP A 781 24.94 29.46 -16.12
N VAL A 782 25.20 28.88 -14.95
CA VAL A 782 25.55 27.45 -14.82
C VAL A 782 24.33 26.57 -15.11
N ARG A 783 23.12 27.02 -14.78
CA ARG A 783 21.87 26.28 -15.04
C ARG A 783 21.68 26.09 -16.54
N ASN A 784 21.92 27.14 -17.33
CA ASN A 784 21.84 27.05 -18.79
C ASN A 784 22.90 26.10 -19.38
N LEU A 785 24.14 26.12 -18.87
CA LEU A 785 25.17 25.18 -19.32
C LEU A 785 24.80 23.73 -19.03
N VAL A 786 24.31 23.43 -17.83
CA VAL A 786 23.83 22.11 -17.44
C VAL A 786 22.66 21.66 -18.32
N ALA A 787 21.66 22.52 -18.54
CA ALA A 787 20.52 22.21 -19.40
C ALA A 787 20.95 21.81 -20.82
N ASN A 788 21.90 22.54 -21.40
CA ASN A 788 22.46 22.19 -22.71
C ASN A 788 23.30 20.91 -22.69
N ALA A 789 24.06 20.67 -21.62
CA ALA A 789 24.87 19.46 -21.47
C ALA A 789 24.01 18.19 -21.40
N LEU A 790 22.86 18.22 -20.71
CA LEU A 790 21.90 17.12 -20.68
C LEU A 790 21.42 16.75 -22.09
N MET A 791 21.15 17.75 -22.92
CA MET A 791 20.75 17.57 -24.33
C MET A 791 21.87 17.03 -25.21
N MET A 792 23.12 17.05 -24.72
CA MET A 792 24.33 16.59 -25.41
C MET A 792 24.88 15.28 -24.82
N GLY A 793 24.09 14.61 -23.97
CA GLY A 793 24.39 13.27 -23.48
C GLY A 793 25.14 13.22 -22.16
N ASP A 794 25.26 14.34 -21.43
CA ASP A 794 25.78 14.35 -20.06
C ASP A 794 24.64 14.12 -19.05
N GLU A 795 24.99 13.66 -17.85
CA GLU A 795 24.11 13.71 -16.67
C GLU A 795 24.66 14.65 -15.57
N CYS A 796 25.89 15.18 -15.79
CA CYS A 796 26.58 16.20 -15.00
C CYS A 796 27.13 15.76 -13.62
N HIS A 797 27.22 14.45 -13.33
CA HIS A 797 27.91 13.88 -12.18
C HIS A 797 29.16 13.09 -12.60
N ASN A 798 29.03 11.98 -13.34
CA ASN A 798 30.17 11.18 -13.85
C ASN A 798 30.58 11.55 -15.28
N ARG A 799 29.63 11.95 -16.12
CA ARG A 799 29.85 12.41 -17.48
C ARG A 799 29.56 13.90 -17.55
N ASN A 800 30.65 14.67 -17.68
CA ASN A 800 30.67 16.13 -17.78
C ASN A 800 31.36 16.62 -19.06
N LYS A 801 31.44 15.78 -20.09
CA LYS A 801 32.21 16.03 -21.30
C LYS A 801 31.62 17.17 -22.13
N ALA A 802 30.30 17.15 -22.34
CA ALA A 802 29.60 18.22 -23.03
C ALA A 802 29.64 19.52 -22.22
N ALA A 803 29.40 19.44 -20.91
CA ALA A 803 29.42 20.60 -20.02
C ALA A 803 30.81 21.28 -20.00
N THR A 804 31.88 20.50 -19.91
CA THR A 804 33.27 20.98 -19.99
C THR A 804 33.56 21.64 -21.34
N SER A 805 33.11 21.04 -22.45
CA SER A 805 33.25 21.61 -23.79
C SER A 805 32.50 22.93 -23.96
N LEU A 806 31.27 23.01 -23.43
CA LEU A 806 30.46 24.23 -23.44
C LEU A 806 31.10 25.34 -22.60
N PHE A 807 31.69 25.00 -21.45
CA PHE A 807 32.41 25.94 -20.61
C PHE A 807 33.67 26.51 -21.29
N ILE A 808 34.46 25.66 -21.95
CA ILE A 808 35.59 26.12 -22.78
C ILE A 808 35.08 27.11 -23.84
N ARG A 809 34.02 26.75 -24.56
CA ARG A 809 33.44 27.59 -25.62
C ARG A 809 32.98 28.94 -25.09
N GLU A 810 32.35 28.97 -23.92
CA GLU A 810 31.86 30.19 -23.26
C GLU A 810 33.04 31.11 -22.88
N LEU A 811 34.10 30.56 -22.29
CA LEU A 811 35.19 31.35 -21.71
C LEU A 811 36.32 31.66 -22.71
N ALA A 812 36.43 30.92 -23.83
CA ALA A 812 37.53 31.04 -24.79
C ALA A 812 37.76 32.47 -25.31
N PRO A 813 36.74 33.25 -25.72
CA PRO A 813 36.95 34.62 -26.16
C PRO A 813 37.56 35.51 -25.06
N ALA A 814 37.11 35.34 -23.82
CA ALA A 814 37.63 36.12 -22.69
C ALA A 814 39.08 35.75 -22.37
N LEU A 815 39.44 34.45 -22.43
CA LEU A 815 40.80 33.94 -22.22
C LEU A 815 41.78 34.50 -23.25
N VAL A 816 41.43 34.43 -24.54
CA VAL A 816 42.30 34.92 -25.63
C VAL A 816 42.50 36.44 -25.52
N LEU A 817 41.48 37.18 -25.09
CA LEU A 817 41.54 38.64 -24.94
C LEU A 817 42.26 39.11 -23.66
N LEU A 818 42.76 38.22 -22.81
CA LEU A 818 43.59 38.61 -21.66
C LEU A 818 44.98 39.11 -22.06
N GLY A 819 45.48 38.69 -23.24
CA GLY A 819 46.85 39.00 -23.67
C GLY A 819 47.94 38.29 -22.86
N GLU A 820 47.59 37.17 -22.22
CA GLU A 820 48.56 36.28 -21.56
C GLU A 820 49.42 35.55 -22.62
N ASP A 821 50.55 34.99 -22.19
CA ASP A 821 51.45 34.22 -23.05
C ASP A 821 50.69 33.07 -23.78
N PRO A 822 50.79 32.94 -25.12
CA PRO A 822 50.06 31.92 -25.86
C PRO A 822 50.34 30.48 -25.39
N GLN A 823 51.57 30.19 -24.97
CA GLN A 823 51.94 28.88 -24.43
C GLN A 823 51.31 28.64 -23.06
N LEU A 824 51.21 29.66 -22.21
CA LEU A 824 50.45 29.60 -20.98
C LEU A 824 48.95 29.34 -21.23
N LEU A 825 48.33 30.09 -22.15
CA LEU A 825 46.91 29.89 -22.50
C LEU A 825 46.66 28.49 -23.07
N ALA A 826 47.56 27.98 -23.92
CA ALA A 826 47.48 26.62 -24.42
C ALA A 826 47.46 25.59 -23.27
N LYS A 827 48.36 25.72 -22.28
CA LYS A 827 48.36 24.85 -21.09
C LYS A 827 47.07 24.93 -20.27
N VAL A 828 46.45 26.11 -20.18
CA VAL A 828 45.15 26.26 -19.52
C VAL A 828 44.06 25.51 -20.30
N PHE A 829 44.00 25.66 -21.62
CA PHE A 829 43.05 24.91 -22.44
C PHE A 829 43.29 23.40 -22.38
N GLU A 830 44.54 22.96 -22.52
CA GLU A 830 44.93 21.55 -22.41
C GLU A 830 44.51 20.94 -21.07
N LYS A 831 44.68 21.67 -19.96
CA LYS A 831 44.24 21.19 -18.63
C LYS A 831 42.74 20.95 -18.57
N ILE A 832 41.93 21.85 -19.14
CA ILE A 832 40.47 21.73 -19.12
C ILE A 832 40.02 20.62 -20.08
N ASP A 833 40.58 20.59 -21.29
CA ASP A 833 40.28 19.61 -22.34
C ASP A 833 40.63 18.17 -21.93
N SER A 834 41.78 17.96 -21.26
CA SER A 834 42.19 16.63 -20.80
C SER A 834 41.39 16.13 -19.59
N ASN A 835 40.53 16.96 -19.01
CA ASN A 835 39.75 16.65 -17.83
C ASN A 835 38.24 16.73 -18.12
N ASP A 836 37.67 15.63 -18.61
CA ASP A 836 36.23 15.54 -18.86
C ASP A 836 35.37 15.77 -17.59
N HIS A 837 35.95 15.75 -16.38
CA HIS A 837 35.29 16.08 -15.11
C HIS A 837 35.48 17.54 -14.64
N PHE A 838 36.14 18.39 -15.42
CA PHE A 838 36.48 19.75 -15.00
C PHE A 838 35.25 20.54 -14.50
N PHE A 839 34.13 20.41 -15.21
CA PHE A 839 32.88 21.10 -14.90
C PHE A 839 32.16 20.57 -13.65
N LEU A 840 32.49 19.36 -13.16
CA LEU A 840 31.79 18.74 -12.02
C LEU A 840 31.78 19.63 -10.78
N ASN A 841 32.92 20.24 -10.44
CA ASN A 841 32.98 21.07 -9.23
C ASN A 841 32.13 22.36 -9.37
N ILE A 842 32.01 22.89 -10.60
CA ILE A 842 31.15 24.04 -10.90
C ILE A 842 29.67 23.64 -10.77
N SER A 843 29.29 22.50 -11.35
CA SER A 843 27.91 21.99 -11.28
C SER A 843 27.53 21.59 -9.84
N MET A 844 28.44 20.99 -9.07
CA MET A 844 28.24 20.69 -7.65
C MET A 844 28.01 21.95 -6.81
N ALA A 845 28.84 22.98 -6.96
CA ALA A 845 28.62 24.24 -6.25
C ALA A 845 27.30 24.90 -6.65
N ALA A 846 26.92 24.82 -7.94
CA ALA A 846 25.63 25.31 -8.41
C ALA A 846 24.44 24.51 -7.84
N ALA A 847 24.57 23.18 -7.74
CA ALA A 847 23.58 22.32 -7.11
C ALA A 847 23.42 22.66 -5.63
N LYS A 848 24.52 22.74 -4.87
CA LYS A 848 24.52 23.22 -3.48
C LYS A 848 23.84 24.58 -3.34
N CYS A 849 24.15 25.52 -4.24
CA CYS A 849 23.56 26.86 -4.26
C CYS A 849 22.04 26.85 -4.44
N ALA A 850 21.52 25.98 -5.32
CA ALA A 850 20.09 25.82 -5.53
C ALA A 850 19.40 25.07 -4.37
N MET A 851 20.03 24.00 -3.88
CA MET A 851 19.48 23.19 -2.78
C MET A 851 19.42 23.95 -1.45
N ASP A 852 20.43 24.77 -1.15
CA ASP A 852 20.46 25.59 0.07
C ASP A 852 19.34 26.65 0.10
N ALA A 853 18.83 27.08 -1.05
CA ALA A 853 17.69 28.00 -1.11
C ALA A 853 16.39 27.35 -0.61
N ALA A 854 16.31 26.02 -0.67
CA ALA A 854 15.18 25.23 -0.21
C ALA A 854 15.32 24.75 1.24
N SER A 855 16.41 25.08 1.94
CA SER A 855 16.56 24.79 3.36
C SER A 855 15.67 25.67 4.22
N SER A 856 15.30 25.17 5.41
CA SER A 856 14.54 25.91 6.42
C SER A 856 13.12 26.31 5.99
N VAL A 857 12.49 25.55 5.08
CA VAL A 857 11.05 25.67 4.81
C VAL A 857 10.32 24.84 5.86
N GLU A 858 9.55 25.52 6.70
CA GLU A 858 8.80 24.87 7.78
C GLU A 858 7.87 23.79 7.24
N ALA A 859 7.81 22.65 7.93
CA ALA A 859 7.02 21.47 7.54
C ALA A 859 7.40 20.79 6.20
N SER A 860 8.45 21.23 5.49
CA SER A 860 8.91 20.52 4.30
C SER A 860 9.75 19.28 4.62
N THR A 861 9.40 18.16 4.00
CA THR A 861 10.11 16.87 4.05
C THR A 861 11.11 16.69 2.91
N LEU A 862 11.34 17.74 2.12
CA LEU A 862 12.29 17.76 1.01
C LEU A 862 13.72 17.54 1.54
N VAL A 863 14.45 16.60 0.94
CA VAL A 863 15.88 16.35 1.21
C VAL A 863 16.71 17.46 0.56
N THR A 864 17.45 18.21 1.35
CA THR A 864 18.26 19.36 0.89
C THR A 864 19.74 19.02 0.71
N ALA A 865 20.20 17.91 1.29
CA ALA A 865 21.55 17.42 1.10
C ALA A 865 21.58 15.89 1.21
N MET A 866 22.36 15.26 0.33
CA MET A 866 22.86 13.92 0.49
C MET A 866 24.38 13.96 0.39
N ALA A 867 25.08 13.41 1.37
CA ALA A 867 26.53 13.48 1.45
C ALA A 867 27.10 12.27 2.21
N ARG A 868 28.33 11.87 1.88
CA ARG A 868 29.00 10.71 2.47
C ARG A 868 30.51 10.92 2.62
N ASN A 869 31.11 10.30 3.63
CA ASN A 869 32.52 10.49 3.98
C ASN A 869 33.37 9.21 3.87
N GLY A 870 32.84 8.16 3.24
CA GLY A 870 33.50 6.85 3.14
C GLY A 870 33.35 5.95 4.37
N THR A 871 32.65 6.44 5.39
CA THR A 871 32.29 5.70 6.61
C THR A 871 30.78 5.78 6.86
N GLU A 872 30.23 7.00 6.77
CA GLU A 872 28.81 7.29 6.93
C GLU A 872 28.23 7.99 5.69
N PHE A 873 26.99 7.65 5.39
CA PHE A 873 26.10 8.38 4.48
C PHE A 873 25.10 9.18 5.31
N SER A 874 24.75 10.37 4.86
CA SER A 874 23.82 11.23 5.59
C SER A 874 22.94 12.08 4.70
N ILE A 875 21.79 12.44 5.26
CA ILE A 875 20.87 13.39 4.65
C ILE A 875 20.52 14.55 5.60
N GLN A 876 20.12 15.67 5.02
CA GLN A 876 19.40 16.75 5.70
C GLN A 876 18.04 16.94 5.03
N ILE A 877 17.02 17.30 5.82
CA ILE A 877 15.70 17.68 5.31
C ILE A 877 15.37 19.12 5.67
N SER A 878 14.64 19.79 4.79
CA SER A 878 14.42 21.24 4.83
C SER A 878 13.93 21.76 6.18
N SER A 879 12.91 21.13 6.77
CA SER A 879 12.28 21.62 8.01
C SER A 879 13.10 21.39 9.29
N LEU A 880 14.15 20.57 9.24
CA LEU A 880 14.95 20.18 10.42
C LEU A 880 16.33 20.85 10.47
N GLY A 881 16.53 21.88 9.64
CA GLY A 881 17.73 22.72 9.66
C GLY A 881 18.98 21.92 9.28
N GLU A 882 20.08 22.18 9.99
CA GLU A 882 21.40 21.61 9.69
C GLU A 882 21.62 20.21 10.32
N ARG A 883 20.58 19.60 10.91
CA ARG A 883 20.69 18.29 11.55
C ARG A 883 20.94 17.18 10.52
N TRP A 884 22.05 16.47 10.67
CA TRP A 884 22.36 15.27 9.90
C TRP A 884 21.63 14.03 10.40
N PHE A 885 21.10 13.23 9.47
CA PHE A 885 20.58 11.90 9.72
C PHE A 885 21.51 10.88 9.06
N THR A 886 22.25 10.13 9.86
CA THR A 886 23.35 9.27 9.37
C THR A 886 22.96 7.79 9.28
N GLY A 887 23.62 7.08 8.37
CA GLY A 887 23.66 5.63 8.23
C GLY A 887 25.03 5.18 7.70
N PRO A 888 25.32 3.87 7.65
CA PRO A 888 26.60 3.39 7.13
C PRO A 888 26.74 3.70 5.63
N SER A 889 27.93 4.15 5.19
CA SER A 889 28.22 4.25 3.75
C SER A 889 28.11 2.88 3.10
N SER A 890 27.54 2.83 1.90
CA SER A 890 27.35 1.59 1.15
C SER A 890 28.56 1.29 0.25
N ALA A 891 28.73 0.01 -0.08
CA ALA A 891 29.65 -0.39 -1.14
C ALA A 891 29.09 0.04 -2.50
N VAL A 892 29.97 0.45 -3.41
CA VAL A 892 29.59 0.84 -4.78
C VAL A 892 29.66 -0.39 -5.67
N GLU A 893 28.56 -0.69 -6.37
CA GLU A 893 28.49 -1.78 -7.34
C GLU A 893 28.81 -1.25 -8.74
N GLY A 894 29.91 -1.71 -9.34
CA GLY A 894 30.36 -1.10 -10.58
C GLY A 894 31.46 -1.85 -11.31
N LEU A 895 32.02 -1.16 -12.31
CA LEU A 895 33.14 -1.64 -13.11
C LEU A 895 34.46 -1.14 -12.52
N TYR A 896 35.45 -2.03 -12.50
CA TYR A 896 36.79 -1.74 -11.98
C TYR A 896 37.79 -1.55 -13.12
N LEU A 897 38.75 -0.66 -12.89
CA LEU A 897 39.88 -0.46 -13.79
C LEU A 897 40.76 -1.72 -13.83
N PRO A 898 41.46 -1.98 -14.95
CA PRO A 898 42.33 -3.14 -15.06
C PRO A 898 43.32 -3.25 -13.90
N GLY A 899 43.32 -4.39 -13.21
CA GLY A 899 44.19 -4.66 -12.06
C GLY A 899 43.55 -4.43 -10.68
N PHE A 900 42.31 -3.94 -10.62
CA PHE A 900 41.55 -3.77 -9.37
C PHE A 900 40.29 -4.65 -9.34
N ALA A 901 39.81 -4.92 -8.13
CA ALA A 901 38.58 -5.65 -7.87
C ALA A 901 37.78 -4.99 -6.72
N ALA A 902 36.57 -5.51 -6.46
CA ALA A 902 35.71 -5.00 -5.39
C ALA A 902 36.37 -5.02 -4.00
N SER A 903 37.29 -5.94 -3.74
CA SER A 903 38.06 -6.01 -2.49
C SER A 903 38.98 -4.81 -2.24
N ASP A 904 39.28 -4.03 -3.28
CA ASP A 904 40.18 -2.88 -3.23
C ASP A 904 39.43 -1.56 -3.00
N ALA A 905 38.10 -1.57 -3.16
CA ALA A 905 37.24 -0.40 -3.11
C ALA A 905 37.06 0.12 -1.67
N ALA A 906 37.09 1.44 -1.54
CA ALA A 906 36.50 2.13 -0.39
C ALA A 906 34.96 2.09 -0.48
N LEU A 907 34.30 2.34 0.66
CA LEU A 907 32.87 2.64 0.66
C LEU A 907 32.60 4.02 0.04
N ASP A 908 31.34 4.29 -0.30
CA ASP A 908 30.93 5.51 -0.98
C ASP A 908 31.30 6.80 -0.21
N ILE A 909 31.87 7.77 -0.93
CA ILE A 909 32.53 8.97 -0.41
C ILE A 909 32.33 10.18 -1.36
N GLY A 910 32.02 11.35 -0.79
CA GLY A 910 31.85 12.63 -1.49
C GLY A 910 30.61 13.42 -1.11
N ASP A 911 30.61 14.70 -1.44
CA ASP A 911 29.39 15.53 -1.47
C ASP A 911 28.71 15.51 -2.84
N SER A 912 29.27 14.78 -3.80
CA SER A 912 28.79 14.76 -5.18
C SER A 912 27.36 14.22 -5.33
N ALA A 913 26.84 13.49 -4.32
CA ALA A 913 25.42 13.11 -4.23
C ALA A 913 24.46 14.34 -4.14
N ILE A 914 24.99 15.56 -3.97
CA ILE A 914 24.23 16.81 -4.16
C ILE A 914 23.70 16.93 -5.60
N MET A 915 24.34 16.30 -6.57
CA MET A 915 23.88 16.26 -7.96
C MET A 915 22.55 15.53 -8.07
N GLU A 916 22.44 14.32 -7.53
CA GLU A 916 21.19 13.55 -7.44
C GLU A 916 20.16 14.25 -6.56
N THR A 917 20.60 14.95 -5.51
CA THR A 917 19.69 15.71 -4.65
C THR A 917 18.98 16.81 -5.44
N LEU A 918 19.67 17.48 -6.37
CA LEU A 918 19.08 18.41 -7.34
C LEU A 918 18.24 17.72 -8.43
N GLY A 919 18.43 16.41 -8.62
CA GLY A 919 17.81 15.61 -9.66
C GLY A 919 18.71 15.32 -10.86
N LEU A 920 19.97 15.73 -10.86
CA LEU A 920 20.95 15.38 -11.91
C LEU A 920 21.59 14.00 -11.60
N GLY A 921 22.73 13.66 -12.20
CA GLY A 921 23.36 12.38 -11.87
C GLY A 921 22.54 11.19 -12.39
N ALA A 922 22.46 10.15 -11.57
CA ALA A 922 21.64 8.98 -11.87
C ALA A 922 20.14 9.29 -12.07
N PHE A 923 19.62 10.41 -11.57
CA PHE A 923 18.24 10.84 -11.82
C PHE A 923 18.06 11.30 -13.28
N ALA A 924 19.10 11.89 -13.88
CA ALA A 924 19.14 12.32 -15.28
C ALA A 924 19.86 11.31 -16.20
N MET A 925 20.13 10.09 -15.73
CA MET A 925 20.89 9.07 -16.46
C MET A 925 20.28 8.72 -17.83
N ALA A 926 18.96 8.87 -17.98
CA ALA A 926 18.25 8.72 -19.25
C ALA A 926 18.73 9.69 -20.36
N CYS A 927 19.37 10.80 -20.01
CA CYS A 927 20.05 11.70 -20.94
C CYS A 927 21.40 11.14 -21.40
N ALA A 928 22.06 10.31 -20.59
CA ALA A 928 23.44 9.90 -20.78
C ALA A 928 23.62 8.38 -20.98
N PRO A 929 22.97 7.73 -21.96
CA PRO A 929 23.00 6.27 -22.11
C PRO A 929 24.41 5.68 -22.31
N ALA A 930 25.41 6.48 -22.69
CA ALA A 930 26.79 6.02 -22.81
C ALA A 930 27.45 5.74 -21.45
N ILE A 931 26.94 6.32 -20.36
CA ILE A 931 27.55 6.21 -19.03
C ILE A 931 27.52 4.78 -18.49
N VAL A 932 26.56 3.95 -18.93
CA VAL A 932 26.44 2.53 -18.52
C VAL A 932 27.67 1.70 -18.90
N LYS A 933 28.47 2.13 -19.89
CA LYS A 933 29.75 1.50 -20.22
C LYS A 933 30.83 1.73 -19.17
N PHE A 934 30.64 2.72 -18.31
CA PHE A 934 31.57 3.13 -17.27
C PHE A 934 31.09 2.75 -15.88
N VAL A 935 29.79 2.91 -15.59
CA VAL A 935 29.21 2.59 -14.27
C VAL A 935 28.54 1.21 -14.21
N GLY A 936 28.47 0.50 -15.34
CA GLY A 936 27.78 -0.79 -15.45
C GLY A 936 26.30 -0.69 -15.80
N GLY A 937 25.70 -1.81 -16.19
CA GLY A 937 24.28 -1.90 -16.59
C GLY A 937 24.04 -1.75 -18.10
N ARG A 938 22.75 -1.64 -18.48
CA ARG A 938 22.25 -1.48 -19.85
C ARG A 938 21.62 -0.11 -20.03
N SER A 939 21.52 0.37 -21.27
CA SER A 939 20.87 1.66 -21.59
C SER A 939 19.40 1.74 -21.14
N LEU A 940 18.68 0.61 -21.14
CA LEU A 940 17.30 0.54 -20.63
C LEU A 940 17.24 0.74 -19.11
N ASP A 941 18.28 0.35 -18.38
CA ASP A 941 18.32 0.48 -16.92
C ASP A 941 18.42 1.97 -16.53
N ALA A 942 19.16 2.78 -17.30
CA ALA A 942 19.22 4.24 -17.12
C ALA A 942 17.84 4.90 -17.24
N LEU A 943 17.02 4.47 -18.19
CA LEU A 943 15.64 4.95 -18.34
C LEU A 943 14.76 4.52 -17.16
N ALA A 944 14.93 3.27 -16.70
CA ALA A 944 14.18 2.73 -15.57
C ALA A 944 14.51 3.48 -14.28
N TYR A 945 15.79 3.77 -14.01
CA TYR A 945 16.21 4.55 -12.83
C TYR A 945 15.58 5.94 -12.83
N THR A 946 15.72 6.71 -13.92
CA THR A 946 15.07 8.03 -14.04
C THR A 946 13.55 7.93 -13.80
N LYS A 947 12.87 6.95 -14.39
CA LYS A 947 11.42 6.75 -14.20
C LYS A 947 11.06 6.45 -12.75
N GLN A 948 11.86 5.62 -12.07
CA GLN A 948 11.67 5.28 -10.67
C GLN A 948 11.81 6.50 -9.76
N MET A 949 12.71 7.44 -10.07
CA MET A 949 12.93 8.63 -9.26
C MET A 949 11.74 9.62 -9.24
N TYR A 950 10.87 9.61 -10.25
CA TYR A 950 9.60 10.37 -10.20
C TYR A 950 8.68 9.92 -9.05
N ARG A 951 8.83 8.69 -8.55
CA ARG A 951 8.00 8.16 -7.45
C ARG A 951 8.38 8.71 -6.08
N ILE A 952 9.62 9.20 -5.94
CA ILE A 952 10.15 9.72 -4.67
C ILE A 952 10.40 11.23 -4.70
N THR A 953 10.11 11.89 -5.82
CA THR A 953 10.30 13.34 -5.98
C THR A 953 8.98 14.10 -5.94
N ILE A 954 9.04 15.39 -5.64
CA ILE A 954 7.87 16.26 -5.46
C ILE A 954 7.41 16.82 -6.81
N SER A 955 8.33 17.22 -7.68
CA SER A 955 8.03 17.94 -8.93
C SER A 955 8.96 17.53 -10.07
N GLU A 956 8.69 18.09 -11.25
CA GLU A 956 9.54 17.99 -12.43
C GLU A 956 10.18 19.35 -12.71
N ASN A 957 11.48 19.37 -13.00
CA ASN A 957 12.18 20.60 -13.37
C ASN A 957 12.19 20.77 -14.89
N ALA A 958 11.34 21.66 -15.41
CA ALA A 958 11.23 21.93 -16.84
C ALA A 958 12.46 22.60 -17.47
N ALA A 959 13.40 23.13 -16.67
CA ALA A 959 14.68 23.65 -17.16
C ALA A 959 15.66 22.51 -17.51
N PHE A 960 15.49 21.33 -16.92
CA PHE A 960 16.28 20.14 -17.18
C PHE A 960 15.38 19.11 -17.87
N ARG A 961 15.38 19.10 -19.20
CA ARG A 961 14.51 18.21 -19.98
C ARG A 961 15.25 16.95 -20.42
N ILE A 962 14.53 15.84 -20.48
CA ILE A 962 15.07 14.53 -20.83
C ILE A 962 14.62 14.15 -22.25
N PRO A 963 15.49 14.20 -23.28
CA PRO A 963 15.09 13.93 -24.66
C PRO A 963 14.48 12.55 -24.90
N SER A 964 15.00 11.52 -24.22
CA SER A 964 14.52 10.13 -24.32
C SER A 964 13.15 9.89 -23.68
N LEU A 965 12.63 10.87 -22.93
CA LEU A 965 11.30 10.88 -22.32
C LEU A 965 10.42 12.00 -22.90
N ASP A 966 10.56 12.29 -24.19
CA ASP A 966 9.80 13.32 -24.89
C ASP A 966 9.89 14.71 -24.22
N PHE A 967 11.11 15.05 -23.79
CA PHE A 967 11.43 16.31 -23.11
C PHE A 967 10.66 16.55 -21.80
N ARG A 968 10.19 15.49 -21.15
CA ARG A 968 9.68 15.55 -19.77
C ARG A 968 10.71 16.20 -18.84
N GLY A 969 10.24 16.95 -17.86
CA GLY A 969 11.11 17.59 -16.87
C GLY A 969 11.74 16.54 -15.97
N ASN A 970 12.98 16.76 -15.58
CA ASN A 970 13.74 15.85 -14.73
C ASN A 970 13.12 15.75 -13.31
N PRO A 971 13.05 14.57 -12.67
CA PRO A 971 12.51 14.43 -11.30
C PRO A 971 13.33 15.26 -10.30
N THR A 972 12.67 16.11 -9.51
CA THR A 972 13.33 17.06 -8.60
C THR A 972 12.62 17.18 -7.25
N GLY A 973 13.43 17.34 -6.19
CA GLY A 973 12.96 17.48 -4.81
C GLY A 973 12.60 16.13 -4.20
N ILE A 974 13.61 15.38 -3.74
CA ILE A 974 13.41 14.08 -3.08
C ILE A 974 12.60 14.32 -1.80
N ASP A 975 11.50 13.60 -1.62
CA ASP A 975 10.68 13.62 -0.41
C ASP A 975 11.06 12.45 0.49
N ALA A 976 11.61 12.74 1.67
CA ALA A 976 12.02 11.70 2.62
C ALA A 976 10.85 10.79 3.04
N MET A 977 9.62 11.30 3.07
CA MET A 977 8.45 10.48 3.36
C MET A 977 8.15 9.50 2.24
N LYS A 978 8.16 9.95 0.97
CA LYS A 978 7.92 9.05 -0.17
C LYS A 978 8.98 7.96 -0.26
N VAL A 979 10.24 8.25 0.08
CA VAL A 979 11.31 7.24 0.16
C VAL A 979 10.96 6.15 1.18
N VAL A 980 10.55 6.54 2.39
CA VAL A 980 10.17 5.57 3.45
C VAL A 980 8.87 4.84 3.11
N GLU A 981 7.86 5.55 2.62
CA GLU A 981 6.54 5.01 2.27
C GLU A 981 6.65 3.96 1.17
N THR A 982 7.34 4.27 0.06
CA THR A 982 7.47 3.38 -1.11
C THR A 982 8.58 2.33 -0.96
N GLY A 983 9.54 2.58 -0.07
CA GLY A 983 10.78 1.81 0.04
C GLY A 983 11.76 2.02 -1.14
N ILE A 984 11.49 2.99 -2.02
CA ILE A 984 12.37 3.31 -3.15
C ILE A 984 13.47 4.26 -2.67
N LEU A 985 14.72 3.83 -2.77
CA LEU A 985 15.88 4.65 -2.44
C LEU A 985 16.34 5.50 -3.65
N PRO A 986 16.84 6.72 -3.43
CA PRO A 986 17.58 7.46 -4.45
C PRO A 986 18.70 6.60 -5.04
N VAL A 987 18.85 6.63 -6.35
CA VAL A 987 19.97 5.98 -7.03
C VAL A 987 21.04 7.02 -7.29
N ILE A 988 22.31 6.68 -7.06
CA ILE A 988 23.47 7.56 -7.22
C ILE A 988 24.48 6.85 -8.13
N ASP A 989 25.00 7.55 -9.14
CA ASP A 989 26.17 7.10 -9.87
C ASP A 989 27.42 7.76 -9.28
N THR A 990 28.53 7.04 -9.14
CA THR A 990 29.70 7.57 -8.42
C THR A 990 31.00 6.90 -8.85
N GLY A 991 32.11 7.62 -8.65
CA GLY A 991 33.46 7.05 -8.76
C GLY A 991 33.81 6.18 -7.55
N ILE A 992 34.69 5.21 -7.77
CA ILE A 992 35.20 4.31 -6.73
C ILE A 992 36.66 4.69 -6.43
N ALA A 993 36.95 4.97 -5.17
CA ALA A 993 38.31 5.19 -4.68
C ALA A 993 38.90 3.88 -4.12
N HIS A 994 40.22 3.74 -4.16
CA HIS A 994 40.89 2.66 -3.43
C HIS A 994 40.75 2.87 -1.92
N LYS A 995 40.58 1.79 -1.14
CA LYS A 995 40.44 1.85 0.32
C LYS A 995 41.71 2.31 1.04
N GLU A 996 42.87 2.00 0.47
CA GLU A 996 44.16 2.45 0.97
C GLU A 996 44.49 3.89 0.52
N PRO A 997 45.07 4.73 1.39
CA PRO A 997 45.49 6.08 1.04
C PRO A 997 46.55 6.07 -0.07
N GLY A 998 46.56 7.10 -0.92
CA GLY A 998 47.63 7.32 -1.89
C GLY A 998 47.42 6.73 -3.29
N ILE A 999 46.50 5.77 -3.47
CA ILE A 999 46.39 4.99 -4.73
C ILE A 999 45.54 5.69 -5.79
N GLY A 1000 44.40 6.27 -5.41
CA GLY A 1000 43.53 7.01 -6.33
C GLY A 1000 42.26 6.27 -6.73
N MET A 1001 41.72 6.61 -7.91
CA MET A 1001 40.51 6.02 -8.48
C MET A 1001 40.74 4.58 -8.96
N VAL A 1002 39.76 3.70 -8.72
CA VAL A 1002 39.83 2.27 -9.09
C VAL A 1002 38.64 1.79 -9.91
N GLY A 1003 37.60 2.60 -10.07
CA GLY A 1003 36.40 2.21 -10.82
C GLY A 1003 35.29 3.26 -10.76
N ALA A 1004 34.10 2.91 -11.23
CA ALA A 1004 32.87 3.69 -11.10
C ALA A 1004 31.66 2.76 -11.10
N GLY A 1005 30.56 3.18 -10.48
CA GLY A 1005 29.40 2.32 -10.30
C GLY A 1005 28.16 3.04 -9.79
N MET A 1006 27.17 2.23 -9.45
CA MET A 1006 25.91 2.64 -8.85
C MET A 1006 25.93 2.35 -7.35
N VAL A 1007 25.25 3.18 -6.58
CA VAL A 1007 25.06 2.99 -5.15
C VAL A 1007 23.71 3.55 -4.72
N LYS A 1008 23.18 3.02 -3.62
CA LYS A 1008 21.99 3.54 -2.95
C LYS A 1008 22.35 3.99 -1.54
N PRO A 1009 21.74 5.06 -1.03
CA PRO A 1009 21.88 5.45 0.37
C PRO A 1009 21.22 4.40 1.28
N PRO A 1010 21.66 4.27 2.54
CA PRO A 1010 21.02 3.34 3.47
C PRO A 1010 19.64 3.87 3.90
N MET A 1011 18.60 3.03 3.87
CA MET A 1011 17.21 3.43 4.23
C MET A 1011 17.10 4.05 5.63
N ASN A 1012 17.97 3.65 6.56
CA ASN A 1012 17.91 4.11 7.94
C ASN A 1012 18.07 5.63 8.11
N CYS A 1013 18.77 6.33 7.22
CA CYS A 1013 18.91 7.78 7.30
C CYS A 1013 17.56 8.48 7.03
N PHE A 1014 16.79 8.00 6.05
CA PHE A 1014 15.44 8.49 5.75
C PHE A 1014 14.46 8.15 6.88
N VAL A 1015 14.50 6.93 7.41
CA VAL A 1015 13.66 6.53 8.55
C VAL A 1015 13.93 7.41 9.76
N LYS A 1016 15.21 7.68 10.10
CA LYS A 1016 15.57 8.60 11.20
C LYS A 1016 15.04 10.02 10.94
N ALA A 1017 15.11 10.51 9.71
CA ALA A 1017 14.60 11.83 9.33
C ALA A 1017 13.07 11.92 9.47
N VAL A 1018 12.34 10.93 8.97
CA VAL A 1018 10.86 10.86 9.07
C VAL A 1018 10.40 10.73 10.53
N LEU A 1019 11.10 9.93 11.34
CA LEU A 1019 10.81 9.83 12.78
C LEU A 1019 11.02 11.18 13.48
N ALA A 1020 12.15 11.83 13.24
CA ALA A 1020 12.43 13.14 13.83
C ALA A 1020 11.46 14.22 13.35
N TYR A 1021 10.99 14.13 12.10
CA TYR A 1021 9.94 14.99 11.58
C TYR A 1021 8.62 14.77 12.33
N ALA A 1022 8.18 13.51 12.46
CA ALA A 1022 6.97 13.17 13.21
C ALA A 1022 7.05 13.65 14.66
N ASP A 1023 8.19 13.45 15.34
CA ASP A 1023 8.37 13.87 16.73
C ASP A 1023 8.35 15.40 16.90
N ARG A 1024 8.72 16.16 15.87
CA ARG A 1024 8.67 17.63 15.90
C ARG A 1024 7.27 18.17 15.60
N TYR A 1025 6.58 17.59 14.63
CA TYR A 1025 5.39 18.19 14.02
C TYR A 1025 4.08 17.48 14.35
N CYS A 1026 4.12 16.29 14.92
CA CYS A 1026 2.95 15.54 15.33
C CYS A 1026 2.87 15.52 16.85
N THR A 1027 1.71 15.87 17.40
CA THR A 1027 1.41 15.63 18.81
C THR A 1027 1.21 14.13 19.04
N ASN A 1028 1.65 13.62 20.19
CA ASN A 1028 1.40 12.23 20.59
C ASN A 1028 -0.09 11.92 20.77
#